data_AF-A0A3D8SBH6-F1
#
_entry.id   AF-A0A3D8SBH6-F1
#
_cell.length_a   1.000
_cell.length_b   1.000
_cell.length_c   1.000
_cell.angle_alpha   90.00
_cell.angle_beta   90.00
_cell.angle_gamma   90.00
#
_symmetry.space_group_name_H-M   'P 1'
#
loop_
_entity.id
_entity.type
_entity.pdbx_description
1 polymer ?
#
loop_
_entity_poly.entity_id
_entity_poly.type
_entity_poly.pdbx_seq_one_letter_code
_entity_poly.pdbx_strand_id
1 'polypeptide(L)'
;MGSAPESEGGLHILIAGAGIGGLSAAIALRKQGHRVELFERSRFANEIGAAIHITPNANAALLKLGIDATNLGAVESEKLRVFPPNGPEIFSLDIKKTAGFWRHRWLLVHRAHLHEGLKIAAQAPGPGVPARLHTSNKVVDIDPHSATITLENGKRITGDVVLGSDGVHSVAKTKLPGGANLRSFSSGKNAFRFLIARKDALEDPETKELADELGTWYMFDSPDLRVVVYPCANNELLNFVCIHPDTMSKIHDGSEWDQGASKESLLEVYKDFSPQIRKLLAKADPATLKVWPLLDTDDLPTWVEDRLAVMGDAAHPFLPYRASGGAMAIEDAISLGVMLHRGVTVEDIPARLKLYEKARRSRATTIQQLTRKSSHGPLPPAEEKSMTEYIYGHDEHDHSTQVLRNDLWSQGPQKYWRQPIVFGPMPGPRQNFQGLSRLARSQKSTFQTTSIKFKTSRTLLQNLLPNDSWSFATPSTVATATFSQTLLNGMDWLGGGGYRHLGLYIDGVQYTKANGEVVSGTYLPILFESLADPIVSGREELGMPKLYSAIGAKEREASYYLQASWEGAVWGRFRWEGLEDEDPAAANAGPLQGVNAGVLVHRYIPKVGADCKGEADVEYAVFVPNADESKLLVSKVTRVRKASKAAFEIDGLGWEALPTLHHIIERLAEIPVDEILSAKIVEGEGVPDVSSARRIEPRPIAMPPKRTADAHGGSSKRTKTSATAQPQEETQAEAPAPATNRASKRWSAVSVSRNLAQSFAEHADYDTYKTLCQARVDGKSPNDDDDDDDEFDEDEEEDDEDEETSKSEAKCDMGETCMCNKPAAEHPEHPFSISEAGHNKFIDQIAHTNVREPDAFDMYVFNDFAGYGVWEVLQNLVVDFVEAKDNWKEQWAVCQALPFYWMSGAVMPFTMLDAHSVTSTFHLLGQMFLVMLATLESKDLLKPDSEVKNLGMVMAQYLLLADELREYTSLGSDDDEGPDFSRFDHYVLAYAKKHSIGLRGPSKTDKLVKAIEDDEDDEMKLPRRSADPWKWAKAYKAFAQEHGTIFTVQKKGMGGDSFDITSWTSARRKQHSFNKKDPLGKKEMDAIKQGMVMQMG
;
A
#
# COMPACT_ATOMS: atom_id res chain seq x y z
N MET A 1 -38.10 11.11 0.48
CA MET A 1 -38.09 12.06 1.61
C MET A 1 -39.12 11.61 2.63
N GLY A 2 -38.85 11.79 3.92
CA GLY A 2 -39.79 11.57 5.01
C GLY A 2 -39.27 12.34 6.23
N SER A 3 -40.14 13.03 6.97
CA SER A 3 -39.76 13.95 8.04
C SER A 3 -39.12 13.22 9.22
N ALA A 4 -37.87 13.57 9.54
CA ALA A 4 -37.20 13.15 10.78
C ALA A 4 -37.77 13.93 11.99
N PRO A 5 -37.70 13.37 13.21
CA PRO A 5 -38.22 14.03 14.41
C PRO A 5 -37.33 15.20 14.88
N GLU A 6 -37.94 16.12 15.64
CA GLU A 6 -37.39 17.43 16.01
C GLU A 6 -36.32 17.35 17.13
N SER A 7 -35.13 16.83 16.80
CA SER A 7 -33.93 16.92 17.65
C SER A 7 -32.71 17.47 16.88
N GLU A 8 -32.94 18.36 15.91
CA GLU A 8 -31.91 18.88 15.00
C GLU A 8 -30.99 19.95 15.65
N GLY A 9 -30.16 19.53 16.61
CA GLY A 9 -29.05 20.32 17.15
C GLY A 9 -27.71 19.64 16.94
N GLY A 10 -26.74 20.35 16.34
CA GLY A 10 -25.33 19.92 16.37
C GLY A 10 -24.63 20.44 17.63
N LEU A 11 -23.63 19.68 18.11
CA LEU A 11 -22.79 20.01 19.27
C LEU A 11 -22.35 21.49 19.32
N HIS A 12 -22.26 22.03 20.55
CA HIS A 12 -21.69 23.34 20.84
C HIS A 12 -20.20 23.21 21.15
N ILE A 13 -19.35 23.67 20.23
CA ILE A 13 -17.90 23.48 20.30
C ILE A 13 -17.22 24.82 20.61
N LEU A 14 -16.36 24.82 21.62
CA LEU A 14 -15.54 25.97 22.02
C LEU A 14 -14.11 25.78 21.51
N ILE A 15 -13.53 26.79 20.87
CA ILE A 15 -12.14 26.77 20.38
C ILE A 15 -11.33 27.84 21.11
N ALA A 16 -10.26 27.45 21.80
CA ALA A 16 -9.29 28.37 22.39
C ALA A 16 -8.20 28.68 21.35
N GLY A 17 -8.04 29.97 21.01
CA GLY A 17 -7.14 30.44 19.95
C GLY A 17 -7.80 30.50 18.58
N ALA A 18 -7.62 31.61 17.87
CA ALA A 18 -8.13 31.80 16.50
C ALA A 18 -6.97 31.95 15.49
N GLY A 19 -5.97 31.06 15.59
CA GLY A 19 -4.96 30.88 14.55
C GLY A 19 -5.48 30.10 13.33
N ILE A 20 -4.58 29.77 12.39
CA ILE A 20 -4.92 29.02 11.16
C ILE A 20 -5.64 27.70 11.48
N GLY A 21 -5.12 26.90 12.43
CA GLY A 21 -5.75 25.65 12.86
C GLY A 21 -7.17 25.86 13.42
N GLY A 22 -7.32 26.73 14.41
CA GLY A 22 -8.61 27.02 15.04
C GLY A 22 -9.67 27.57 14.08
N LEU A 23 -9.29 28.44 13.14
CA LEU A 23 -10.21 28.94 12.10
C LEU A 23 -10.58 27.85 11.08
N SER A 24 -9.62 27.05 10.62
CA SER A 24 -9.87 25.89 9.77
C SER A 24 -10.80 24.87 10.45
N ALA A 25 -10.60 24.59 11.74
CA ALA A 25 -11.46 23.71 12.52
C ALA A 25 -12.88 24.27 12.66
N ALA A 26 -13.02 25.58 12.85
CA ALA A 26 -14.33 26.23 12.87
C ALA A 26 -15.08 26.08 11.53
N ILE A 27 -14.38 26.16 10.39
CA ILE A 27 -14.96 25.91 9.07
C ILE A 27 -15.34 24.43 8.91
N ALA A 28 -14.45 23.50 9.29
CA ALA A 28 -14.70 22.06 9.18
C ALA A 28 -15.93 21.63 9.99
N LEU A 29 -16.00 22.06 11.25
CA LEU A 29 -17.04 21.64 12.20
C LEU A 29 -18.39 22.31 11.95
N ARG A 30 -18.42 23.57 11.50
CA ARG A 30 -19.70 24.18 11.09
C ARG A 30 -20.29 23.53 9.84
N LYS A 31 -19.46 23.04 8.91
CA LYS A 31 -19.95 22.28 7.73
C LYS A 31 -20.67 20.98 8.13
N GLN A 32 -20.32 20.39 9.28
CA GLN A 32 -21.04 19.26 9.89
C GLN A 32 -22.32 19.67 10.65
N GLY A 33 -22.63 20.98 10.75
CA GLY A 33 -23.81 21.52 11.41
C GLY A 33 -23.63 21.88 12.90
N HIS A 34 -22.39 21.89 13.41
CA HIS A 34 -22.09 22.29 14.78
C HIS A 34 -22.18 23.81 15.00
N ARG A 35 -22.46 24.21 16.25
CA ARG A 35 -22.34 25.61 16.71
C ARG A 35 -20.92 25.82 17.22
N VAL A 36 -20.13 26.63 16.53
CA VAL A 36 -18.73 26.90 16.93
C VAL A 36 -18.55 28.32 17.48
N GLU A 37 -17.84 28.44 18.60
CA GLU A 37 -17.40 29.72 19.17
C GLU A 37 -15.89 29.71 19.44
N LEU A 38 -15.15 30.68 18.91
CA LEU A 38 -13.69 30.82 19.08
C LEU A 38 -13.37 31.96 20.05
N PHE A 39 -12.34 31.78 20.87
CA PHE A 39 -11.91 32.74 21.89
C PHE A 39 -10.44 33.11 21.68
N GLU A 40 -10.19 34.38 21.36
CA GLU A 40 -8.88 34.89 20.97
C GLU A 40 -8.44 36.04 21.87
N ARG A 41 -7.19 35.99 22.34
CA ARG A 41 -6.62 36.99 23.25
C ARG A 41 -6.36 38.34 22.57
N SER A 42 -6.01 38.34 21.29
CA SER A 42 -5.63 39.54 20.55
C SER A 42 -6.83 40.34 20.01
N ARG A 43 -6.53 41.42 19.27
CA ARG A 43 -7.50 42.20 18.47
C ARG A 43 -7.21 42.14 16.97
N PHE A 44 -6.25 41.31 16.54
CA PHE A 44 -5.69 41.29 15.17
C PHE A 44 -5.17 42.65 14.63
N ALA A 45 -4.98 43.65 15.50
CA ALA A 45 -4.71 45.03 15.09
C ALA A 45 -3.36 45.24 14.38
N ASN A 46 -2.40 44.32 14.57
CA ASN A 46 -1.02 44.39 14.06
C ASN A 46 -0.59 43.05 13.40
N GLU A 47 -1.43 42.42 12.57
CA GLU A 47 -1.08 41.18 11.82
C GLU A 47 -0.06 41.46 10.67
N ILE A 48 1.10 42.01 10.99
CA ILE A 48 2.26 42.07 10.08
C ILE A 48 2.91 40.68 10.08
N GLY A 49 2.36 39.79 9.24
CA GLY A 49 2.75 38.39 9.20
C GLY A 49 3.70 38.07 8.05
N ALA A 50 4.83 37.42 8.36
CA ALA A 50 5.66 36.75 7.36
C ALA A 50 4.86 35.66 6.61
N ALA A 51 5.28 35.28 5.40
CA ALA A 51 4.59 34.27 4.58
C ALA A 51 4.75 32.84 5.11
N ILE A 52 3.97 31.92 4.54
CA ILE A 52 4.07 30.46 4.74
C ILE A 52 3.83 29.72 3.40
N HIS A 53 4.32 28.48 3.32
CA HIS A 53 3.99 27.57 2.23
C HIS A 53 2.67 26.84 2.56
N ILE A 54 1.87 26.55 1.54
CA ILE A 54 0.77 25.60 1.55
C ILE A 54 1.21 24.44 0.66
N THR A 55 1.69 23.38 1.31
CA THR A 55 2.13 22.14 0.67
C THR A 55 0.95 21.39 0.03
N PRO A 56 1.16 20.45 -0.91
CA PRO A 56 0.10 19.71 -1.60
C PRO A 56 -1.01 19.15 -0.68
N ASN A 57 -0.62 18.45 0.38
CA ASN A 57 -1.50 17.93 1.43
C ASN A 57 -2.30 19.02 2.18
N ALA A 58 -1.71 20.20 2.40
CA ALA A 58 -2.40 21.34 3.01
C ALA A 58 -3.37 22.01 2.03
N ASN A 59 -3.02 22.06 0.74
CA ASN A 59 -3.88 22.61 -0.31
C ASN A 59 -5.12 21.71 -0.49
N ALA A 60 -4.93 20.39 -0.53
CA ALA A 60 -6.01 19.41 -0.50
C ALA A 60 -7.01 19.70 0.64
N ALA A 61 -6.48 19.87 1.85
CA ALA A 61 -7.28 20.15 3.04
C ALA A 61 -8.03 21.51 2.96
N LEU A 62 -7.38 22.59 2.51
CA LEU A 62 -8.02 23.89 2.30
C LEU A 62 -9.14 23.81 1.24
N LEU A 63 -8.92 23.12 0.13
CA LEU A 63 -9.91 22.92 -0.92
C LEU A 63 -11.14 22.14 -0.40
N LYS A 64 -10.95 21.12 0.46
CA LYS A 64 -12.08 20.43 1.12
C LYS A 64 -12.81 21.33 2.14
N LEU A 65 -12.15 22.31 2.75
CA LEU A 65 -12.81 23.39 3.50
C LEU A 65 -13.60 24.36 2.60
N GLY A 66 -13.28 24.44 1.31
CA GLY A 66 -13.84 25.39 0.35
C GLY A 66 -13.03 26.69 0.26
N ILE A 67 -11.73 26.60 0.53
CA ILE A 67 -10.78 27.72 0.53
C ILE A 67 -9.75 27.45 -0.56
N ASP A 68 -9.77 28.26 -1.61
CA ASP A 68 -8.70 28.33 -2.60
C ASP A 68 -7.80 29.52 -2.24
N ALA A 69 -6.54 29.23 -1.92
CA ALA A 69 -5.58 30.23 -1.48
C ALA A 69 -5.10 31.18 -2.60
N THR A 70 -5.27 30.82 -3.89
CA THR A 70 -4.91 31.72 -5.01
C THR A 70 -5.74 33.01 -4.96
N ASN A 71 -7.03 32.90 -4.62
CA ASN A 71 -7.94 34.04 -4.38
C ASN A 71 -7.53 34.92 -3.17
N LEU A 72 -6.56 34.48 -2.36
CA LEU A 72 -5.97 35.23 -1.24
C LEU A 72 -4.56 35.78 -1.59
N GLY A 73 -4.19 35.71 -2.87
CA GLY A 73 -2.90 36.14 -3.39
C GLY A 73 -1.76 35.15 -3.13
N ALA A 74 -2.06 33.86 -2.97
CA ALA A 74 -1.03 32.83 -2.96
C ALA A 74 -0.41 32.67 -4.36
N VAL A 75 0.91 32.51 -4.40
CA VAL A 75 1.70 32.28 -5.62
C VAL A 75 1.94 30.77 -5.77
N GLU A 76 1.92 30.24 -6.99
CA GLU A 76 2.29 28.85 -7.25
C GLU A 76 3.81 28.68 -7.17
N SER A 77 4.28 27.65 -6.47
CA SER A 77 5.71 27.37 -6.30
C SER A 77 6.23 26.66 -7.56
N GLU A 78 6.75 27.41 -8.53
CA GLU A 78 7.20 26.82 -9.79
C GLU A 78 8.60 26.18 -9.71
N LYS A 79 9.49 26.71 -8.85
CA LYS A 79 10.90 26.28 -8.82
C LYS A 79 11.53 26.44 -7.44
N LEU A 80 12.50 25.59 -7.11
CA LEU A 80 13.42 25.74 -5.99
C LEU A 80 14.85 25.84 -6.54
N ARG A 81 15.60 26.88 -6.18
CA ARG A 81 17.04 27.04 -6.51
C ARG A 81 17.87 27.10 -5.22
N VAL A 82 18.93 26.31 -5.10
CA VAL A 82 19.70 26.14 -3.86
C VAL A 82 21.17 26.47 -4.05
N PHE A 83 21.75 27.21 -3.11
CA PHE A 83 23.08 27.80 -3.18
C PHE A 83 23.86 27.56 -1.88
N PRO A 84 25.21 27.55 -1.91
CA PRO A 84 26.01 27.73 -0.70
C PRO A 84 25.88 29.19 -0.22
N PRO A 85 26.49 29.59 0.90
CA PRO A 85 26.42 30.97 1.38
C PRO A 85 26.99 31.96 0.35
N ASN A 86 28.06 31.57 -0.34
CA ASN A 86 28.74 32.34 -1.38
C ASN A 86 29.37 31.37 -2.40
N GLY A 87 28.83 31.31 -3.62
CA GLY A 87 29.23 30.37 -4.67
C GLY A 87 28.16 30.22 -5.76
N PRO A 88 28.36 29.33 -6.75
CA PRO A 88 27.37 29.00 -7.78
C PRO A 88 26.19 28.20 -7.20
N GLU A 89 25.17 27.93 -8.01
CA GLU A 89 24.05 27.06 -7.67
C GLU A 89 24.53 25.62 -7.40
N ILE A 90 23.94 24.96 -6.40
CA ILE A 90 24.16 23.54 -6.07
C ILE A 90 23.16 22.67 -6.83
N PHE A 91 21.88 23.03 -6.78
CA PHE A 91 20.83 22.36 -7.54
C PHE A 91 19.62 23.29 -7.79
N SER A 92 18.85 22.94 -8.82
CA SER A 92 17.53 23.49 -9.10
C SER A 92 16.52 22.36 -9.28
N LEU A 93 15.36 22.46 -8.63
CA LEU A 93 14.22 21.58 -8.82
C LEU A 93 13.06 22.34 -9.50
N ASP A 94 12.59 21.82 -10.63
CA ASP A 94 11.37 22.28 -11.29
C ASP A 94 10.16 21.65 -10.58
N ILE A 95 9.57 22.41 -9.66
CA ILE A 95 8.43 21.99 -8.84
C ILE A 95 7.16 21.92 -9.70
N LYS A 96 7.09 22.69 -10.78
CA LYS A 96 5.94 22.71 -11.71
C LYS A 96 5.88 21.46 -12.57
N LYS A 97 7.02 21.00 -13.11
CA LYS A 97 7.10 19.71 -13.83
C LYS A 97 6.90 18.51 -12.91
N THR A 98 7.48 18.55 -11.72
CA THR A 98 7.29 17.47 -10.72
C THR A 98 5.93 17.53 -10.01
N ALA A 99 5.06 18.50 -10.31
CA ALA A 99 3.73 18.58 -9.72
C ALA A 99 2.78 17.45 -10.16
N GLY A 100 3.05 16.75 -11.27
CA GLY A 100 2.22 15.62 -11.73
C GLY A 100 2.06 14.52 -10.69
N PHE A 101 3.09 14.27 -9.88
CA PHE A 101 3.06 13.29 -8.77
C PHE A 101 2.18 13.73 -7.58
N TRP A 102 1.61 14.95 -7.60
CA TRP A 102 0.76 15.47 -6.53
C TRP A 102 -0.56 16.02 -7.06
N ARG A 103 -1.67 15.43 -6.60
CA ARG A 103 -3.06 15.85 -6.88
C ARG A 103 -3.36 17.36 -6.69
N HIS A 104 -2.56 18.08 -5.91
CA HIS A 104 -2.77 19.48 -5.58
C HIS A 104 -1.47 20.29 -5.58
N ARG A 105 -1.51 21.48 -6.20
CA ARG A 105 -0.39 22.40 -6.36
C ARG A 105 0.23 22.84 -5.04
N TRP A 106 1.54 23.06 -5.02
CA TRP A 106 2.24 23.72 -3.92
C TRP A 106 2.11 25.25 -4.06
N LEU A 107 1.59 25.94 -3.02
CA LEU A 107 1.38 27.39 -3.03
C LEU A 107 2.20 28.12 -1.95
N LEU A 108 2.40 29.43 -2.13
CA LEU A 108 3.19 30.33 -1.29
C LEU A 108 2.32 31.54 -0.92
N VAL A 109 1.87 31.64 0.35
CA VAL A 109 0.82 32.59 0.75
C VAL A 109 1.29 33.55 1.86
N HIS A 110 0.88 34.82 1.73
CA HIS A 110 1.05 35.80 2.79
C HIS A 110 0.15 35.44 3.98
N ARG A 111 0.72 35.15 5.16
CA ARG A 111 0.01 34.50 6.27
C ARG A 111 -1.21 35.31 6.74
N ALA A 112 -1.13 36.63 6.73
CA ALA A 112 -2.25 37.50 7.11
C ALA A 112 -3.42 37.41 6.11
N HIS A 113 -3.17 37.20 4.82
CA HIS A 113 -4.25 37.03 3.83
C HIS A 113 -4.95 35.67 4.00
N LEU A 114 -4.19 34.61 4.26
CA LEU A 114 -4.77 33.30 4.59
C LEU A 114 -5.62 33.38 5.88
N HIS A 115 -5.09 34.04 6.91
CA HIS A 115 -5.81 34.23 8.18
C HIS A 115 -7.12 35.01 7.96
N GLU A 116 -7.07 36.14 7.24
CA GLU A 116 -8.25 36.95 6.93
C GLU A 116 -9.28 36.16 6.11
N GLY A 117 -8.84 35.41 5.09
CA GLY A 117 -9.72 34.55 4.28
C GLY A 117 -10.39 33.45 5.09
N LEU A 118 -9.65 32.75 5.95
CA LEU A 118 -10.18 31.74 6.88
C LEU A 118 -11.16 32.37 7.89
N LYS A 119 -10.85 33.56 8.40
CA LYS A 119 -11.70 34.31 9.33
C LYS A 119 -13.03 34.70 8.67
N ILE A 120 -12.97 35.25 7.46
CA ILE A 120 -14.16 35.59 6.66
C ILE A 120 -14.99 34.33 6.40
N ALA A 121 -14.39 33.23 5.93
CA ALA A 121 -15.09 31.98 5.65
C ALA A 121 -15.73 31.34 6.90
N ALA A 122 -15.07 31.39 8.05
CA ALA A 122 -15.63 30.92 9.31
C ALA A 122 -16.89 31.70 9.72
N GLN A 123 -16.96 33.00 9.40
CA GLN A 123 -18.06 33.92 9.76
C GLN A 123 -19.11 34.14 8.64
N ALA A 124 -18.86 33.70 7.41
CA ALA A 124 -19.74 33.92 6.27
C ALA A 124 -21.01 33.02 6.28
N PRO A 125 -22.11 33.40 5.60
CA PRO A 125 -23.20 32.49 5.28
C PRO A 125 -22.70 31.26 4.49
N GLY A 126 -23.26 30.08 4.76
CA GLY A 126 -22.83 28.82 4.14
C GLY A 126 -23.42 27.60 4.85
N PRO A 127 -22.88 26.39 4.62
CA PRO A 127 -23.29 25.19 5.34
C PRO A 127 -23.07 25.35 6.86
N GLY A 128 -24.16 25.19 7.62
CA GLY A 128 -24.19 25.35 9.07
C GLY A 128 -24.05 26.80 9.56
N VAL A 129 -24.28 26.98 10.86
CA VAL A 129 -24.32 28.31 11.50
C VAL A 129 -22.95 28.99 11.42
N PRO A 130 -22.86 30.30 11.09
CA PRO A 130 -21.62 31.07 11.19
C PRO A 130 -20.94 30.96 12.56
N ALA A 131 -19.63 30.76 12.56
CA ALA A 131 -18.85 30.67 13.79
C ALA A 131 -18.76 32.05 14.49
N ARG A 132 -18.81 32.06 15.82
CA ARG A 132 -18.70 33.29 16.61
C ARG A 132 -17.28 33.51 17.08
N LEU A 133 -16.63 34.57 16.64
CA LEU A 133 -15.26 34.91 17.00
C LEU A 133 -15.23 36.00 18.09
N HIS A 134 -14.71 35.66 19.27
CA HIS A 134 -14.62 36.54 20.43
C HIS A 134 -13.16 37.00 20.64
N THR A 135 -12.81 38.15 20.06
CA THR A 135 -11.50 38.81 20.25
C THR A 135 -11.37 39.48 21.62
N SER A 136 -10.16 39.71 22.12
CA SER A 136 -9.88 40.18 23.50
C SER A 136 -10.45 39.29 24.61
N ASN A 137 -10.67 38.00 24.33
CA ASN A 137 -11.17 37.01 25.29
C ASN A 137 -10.09 35.93 25.50
N LYS A 138 -9.06 36.28 26.27
CA LYS A 138 -7.99 35.35 26.68
C LYS A 138 -8.56 34.27 27.60
N VAL A 139 -8.44 33.01 27.17
CA VAL A 139 -8.65 31.82 28.02
C VAL A 139 -7.48 31.71 28.99
N VAL A 140 -7.77 31.42 30.26
CA VAL A 140 -6.76 31.26 31.33
C VAL A 140 -6.83 29.92 32.05
N ASP A 141 -7.95 29.20 31.92
CA ASP A 141 -8.17 27.90 32.53
C ASP A 141 -9.22 27.10 31.72
N ILE A 142 -9.13 25.77 31.76
CA ILE A 142 -10.00 24.84 31.02
C ILE A 142 -10.24 23.60 31.90
N ASP A 143 -11.50 23.14 31.95
CA ASP A 143 -11.95 21.89 32.56
C ASP A 143 -12.31 20.87 31.44
N PRO A 144 -11.52 19.78 31.28
CA PRO A 144 -11.76 18.76 30.26
C PRO A 144 -13.06 17.98 30.43
N HIS A 145 -13.55 17.80 31.66
CA HIS A 145 -14.69 16.94 31.96
C HIS A 145 -16.02 17.68 31.77
N SER A 146 -16.08 18.95 32.21
CA SER A 146 -17.26 19.79 32.02
C SER A 146 -17.22 20.64 30.73
N ALA A 147 -16.27 20.38 29.82
CA ALA A 147 -16.07 21.12 28.57
C ALA A 147 -16.20 22.66 28.74
N THR A 148 -15.56 23.18 29.79
CA THR A 148 -15.75 24.56 30.24
C THR A 148 -14.43 25.32 30.20
N ILE A 149 -14.43 26.47 29.52
CA ILE A 149 -13.32 27.43 29.52
C ILE A 149 -13.60 28.54 30.54
N THR A 150 -12.53 29.07 31.14
CA THR A 150 -12.56 30.27 31.99
C THR A 150 -11.72 31.36 31.32
N LEU A 151 -12.31 32.55 31.18
CA LEU A 151 -11.66 33.74 30.62
C LEU A 151 -10.98 34.57 31.70
N GLU A 152 -10.01 35.39 31.32
CA GLU A 152 -9.24 36.26 32.23
C GLU A 152 -10.09 37.23 33.07
N ASN A 153 -11.29 37.58 32.58
CA ASN A 153 -12.27 38.39 33.32
C ASN A 153 -13.14 37.58 34.31
N GLY A 154 -12.82 36.31 34.55
CA GLY A 154 -13.54 35.40 35.43
C GLY A 154 -14.81 34.77 34.85
N LYS A 155 -15.21 35.14 33.62
CA LYS A 155 -16.37 34.53 32.95
C LYS A 155 -16.06 33.08 32.56
N ARG A 156 -16.90 32.15 33.01
CA ARG A 156 -16.88 30.75 32.55
C ARG A 156 -17.87 30.56 31.40
N ILE A 157 -17.51 29.71 30.43
CA ILE A 157 -18.33 29.36 29.26
C ILE A 157 -18.24 27.85 29.05
N THR A 158 -19.39 27.19 28.95
CA THR A 158 -19.53 25.73 28.81
C THR A 158 -20.07 25.38 27.43
N GLY A 159 -19.51 24.33 26.83
CA GLY A 159 -20.02 23.68 25.61
C GLY A 159 -20.09 22.17 25.78
N ASP A 160 -20.09 21.45 24.66
CA ASP A 160 -20.01 19.99 24.62
C ASP A 160 -18.56 19.51 24.41
N VAL A 161 -17.76 20.26 23.65
CA VAL A 161 -16.34 19.98 23.32
C VAL A 161 -15.50 21.25 23.49
N VAL A 162 -14.26 21.11 23.95
CA VAL A 162 -13.23 22.17 23.90
C VAL A 162 -12.07 21.74 23.00
N LEU A 163 -11.63 22.62 22.11
CA LEU A 163 -10.47 22.43 21.24
C LEU A 163 -9.39 23.48 21.55
N GLY A 164 -8.19 23.01 21.90
CA GLY A 164 -7.01 23.84 22.15
C GLY A 164 -6.21 24.06 20.87
N SER A 165 -6.32 25.26 20.30
CA SER A 165 -5.48 25.78 19.19
C SER A 165 -4.76 27.07 19.62
N ASP A 166 -4.39 27.13 20.90
CA ASP A 166 -3.84 28.29 21.61
C ASP A 166 -2.29 28.38 21.55
N GLY A 167 -1.68 27.59 20.68
CA GLY A 167 -0.28 27.70 20.26
C GLY A 167 0.75 27.04 21.19
N VAL A 168 2.04 27.28 20.94
CA VAL A 168 3.16 26.68 21.70
C VAL A 168 3.06 26.88 23.22
N HIS A 169 2.52 28.02 23.66
CA HIS A 169 2.26 28.36 25.07
C HIS A 169 0.86 27.94 25.57
N SER A 170 0.27 26.91 24.97
CA SER A 170 -1.08 26.43 25.23
C SER A 170 -1.40 26.20 26.72
N VAL A 171 -2.53 26.78 27.16
CA VAL A 171 -3.19 26.45 28.42
C VAL A 171 -3.86 25.08 28.31
N ALA A 172 -4.48 24.76 27.17
CA ALA A 172 -5.14 23.48 26.94
C ALA A 172 -4.18 22.28 27.13
N LYS A 173 -2.96 22.37 26.60
CA LYS A 173 -1.88 21.37 26.79
C LYS A 173 -1.65 21.04 28.27
N THR A 174 -1.72 22.03 29.16
CA THR A 174 -1.48 21.82 30.61
C THR A 174 -2.54 20.97 31.30
N LYS A 175 -3.69 20.72 30.65
CA LYS A 175 -4.83 19.97 31.20
C LYS A 175 -4.86 18.50 30.79
N LEU A 176 -3.98 18.09 29.90
CA LEU A 176 -3.86 16.71 29.44
C LEU A 176 -2.97 15.88 30.39
N PRO A 177 -3.20 14.57 30.52
CA PRO A 177 -2.29 13.66 31.23
C PRO A 177 -0.83 13.82 30.78
N GLY A 178 0.06 14.20 31.71
CA GLY A 178 1.47 14.49 31.45
C GLY A 178 1.78 15.92 30.94
N GLY A 179 0.80 16.61 30.34
CA GLY A 179 1.00 17.92 29.70
C GLY A 179 1.35 19.07 30.65
N ALA A 180 0.95 19.00 31.93
CA ALA A 180 1.20 20.05 32.92
C ALA A 180 2.69 20.37 33.17
N ASN A 181 3.60 19.42 32.94
CA ASN A 181 5.04 19.60 33.14
C ASN A 181 5.81 19.84 31.83
N LEU A 182 5.18 19.65 30.66
CA LEU A 182 5.82 19.75 29.36
C LEU A 182 5.97 21.21 28.94
N ARG A 183 7.22 21.69 28.96
CA ARG A 183 7.60 23.06 28.60
C ARG A 183 8.36 23.06 27.28
N SER A 184 8.15 24.09 26.49
CA SER A 184 8.91 24.33 25.27
C SER A 184 10.31 24.86 25.60
N PHE A 185 11.31 24.45 24.82
CA PHE A 185 12.72 24.79 25.01
C PHE A 185 13.33 25.36 23.71
N SER A 186 14.44 26.10 23.80
CA SER A 186 15.17 26.57 22.61
C SER A 186 15.74 25.39 21.83
N SER A 187 15.59 25.39 20.51
CA SER A 187 16.27 24.45 19.62
C SER A 187 17.74 24.85 19.34
N GLY A 188 18.30 25.80 20.11
CA GLY A 188 19.63 26.38 19.87
C GLY A 188 19.71 27.31 18.66
N LYS A 189 18.57 27.65 18.03
CA LYS A 189 18.50 28.46 16.80
C LYS A 189 17.43 29.54 16.91
N ASN A 190 17.72 30.70 16.32
CA ASN A 190 16.83 31.84 16.14
C ASN A 190 16.56 32.06 14.64
N ALA A 191 15.52 32.80 14.29
CA ALA A 191 15.24 33.21 12.91
C ALA A 191 14.90 34.70 12.80
N PHE A 192 15.62 35.46 11.98
CA PHE A 192 15.14 36.75 11.50
C PHE A 192 14.00 36.51 10.50
N ARG A 193 12.92 37.30 10.60
CA ARG A 193 11.82 37.29 9.63
C ARG A 193 11.41 38.71 9.27
N PHE A 194 11.21 38.94 7.98
CA PHE A 194 10.78 40.22 7.39
C PHE A 194 10.26 40.02 5.96
N LEU A 195 9.73 41.09 5.37
CA LEU A 195 9.29 41.18 3.97
C LEU A 195 10.02 42.34 3.30
N ILE A 196 10.20 42.28 1.99
CA ILE A 196 10.55 43.43 1.13
C ILE A 196 9.61 43.45 -0.08
N ALA A 197 9.42 44.60 -0.73
CA ALA A 197 8.76 44.63 -2.03
C ALA A 197 9.67 43.99 -3.09
N ARG A 198 9.12 43.10 -3.93
CA ARG A 198 9.87 42.48 -5.04
C ARG A 198 10.44 43.55 -5.98
N LYS A 199 9.70 44.65 -6.19
CA LYS A 199 10.14 45.81 -6.98
C LYS A 199 11.50 46.37 -6.52
N ASP A 200 11.74 46.47 -5.22
CA ASP A 200 12.96 47.04 -4.65
C ASP A 200 14.18 46.13 -4.88
N ALA A 201 13.96 44.84 -5.16
CA ALA A 201 14.97 43.89 -5.60
C ALA A 201 15.19 43.93 -7.13
N LEU A 202 14.14 44.15 -7.92
CA LEU A 202 14.19 44.23 -9.39
C LEU A 202 14.82 45.53 -9.91
N GLU A 203 14.63 46.66 -9.22
CA GLU A 203 15.21 47.97 -9.60
C GLU A 203 16.72 48.08 -9.32
N ASP A 204 17.32 47.05 -8.71
CA ASP A 204 18.73 47.00 -8.33
C ASP A 204 19.45 45.86 -9.10
N PRO A 205 20.36 46.18 -10.04
CA PRO A 205 20.98 45.19 -10.92
C PRO A 205 21.70 44.05 -10.22
N GLU A 206 22.20 44.26 -8.99
CA GLU A 206 22.87 43.20 -8.21
C GLU A 206 21.89 42.27 -7.48
N THR A 207 20.62 42.63 -7.36
CA THR A 207 19.61 41.77 -6.69
C THR A 207 18.51 41.27 -7.63
N LYS A 208 18.43 41.78 -8.86
CA LYS A 208 17.40 41.44 -9.84
C LYS A 208 17.30 39.95 -10.12
N GLU A 209 18.42 39.24 -10.27
CA GLU A 209 18.44 37.80 -10.58
C GLU A 209 17.73 36.93 -9.53
N LEU A 210 17.81 37.34 -8.25
CA LEU A 210 17.16 36.68 -7.11
C LEU A 210 15.70 37.13 -6.92
N ALA A 211 15.11 37.75 -7.95
CA ALA A 211 13.75 38.26 -7.96
C ALA A 211 13.05 38.17 -9.33
N ASP A 212 13.77 38.05 -10.46
CA ASP A 212 13.21 38.18 -11.82
C ASP A 212 12.27 37.03 -12.21
N GLU A 213 12.56 35.81 -11.75
CA GLU A 213 11.68 34.66 -11.89
C GLU A 213 10.40 34.85 -11.04
N LEU A 214 9.28 34.29 -11.52
CA LEU A 214 8.01 34.22 -10.79
C LEU A 214 7.87 32.82 -10.17
N GLY A 215 7.28 32.71 -8.99
CA GLY A 215 7.07 31.41 -8.31
C GLY A 215 8.34 30.68 -7.83
N THR A 216 9.52 31.03 -8.32
CA THR A 216 10.81 30.53 -7.84
C THR A 216 11.09 30.96 -6.40
N TRP A 217 11.56 30.01 -5.58
CA TRP A 217 12.14 30.30 -4.27
C TRP A 217 13.60 29.86 -4.17
N TYR A 218 14.35 30.62 -3.37
CA TYR A 218 15.80 30.52 -3.25
C TYR A 218 16.18 30.12 -1.83
N MET A 219 17.09 29.16 -1.70
CA MET A 219 17.66 28.75 -0.41
C MET A 219 19.18 28.82 -0.43
N PHE A 220 19.74 29.71 0.39
CA PHE A 220 21.19 29.80 0.64
C PHE A 220 21.47 29.05 1.94
N ASP A 221 22.25 27.98 1.90
CA ASP A 221 22.36 27.03 3.02
C ASP A 221 23.79 26.79 3.52
N SER A 222 23.90 26.50 4.81
CA SER A 222 25.13 26.18 5.54
C SER A 222 24.76 25.37 6.80
N PRO A 223 25.70 24.61 7.40
CA PRO A 223 25.42 23.79 8.59
C PRO A 223 24.71 24.55 9.74
N ASP A 224 25.05 25.83 9.91
CA ASP A 224 24.50 26.69 10.97
C ASP A 224 23.61 27.84 10.45
N LEU A 225 23.83 28.32 9.23
CA LEU A 225 23.21 29.54 8.70
C LEU A 225 22.41 29.25 7.42
N ARG A 226 21.10 29.53 7.44
CA ARG A 226 20.21 29.36 6.27
C ARG A 226 19.43 30.63 5.99
N VAL A 227 19.32 31.03 4.72
CA VAL A 227 18.42 32.09 4.26
C VAL A 227 17.48 31.51 3.21
N VAL A 228 16.17 31.57 3.48
CA VAL A 228 15.11 31.16 2.53
C VAL A 228 14.35 32.41 2.08
N VAL A 229 14.24 32.58 0.75
CA VAL A 229 13.58 33.72 0.09
C VAL A 229 12.51 33.21 -0.86
N TYR A 230 11.27 33.69 -0.74
CA TYR A 230 10.18 33.28 -1.64
C TYR A 230 9.11 34.36 -1.88
N PRO A 231 8.49 34.37 -3.08
CA PRO A 231 7.40 35.29 -3.39
C PRO A 231 6.11 34.95 -2.65
N CYS A 232 5.31 35.98 -2.39
CA CYS A 232 3.93 35.88 -1.92
C CYS A 232 3.14 37.13 -2.36
N ALA A 233 1.83 37.16 -2.09
CA ALA A 233 0.94 38.27 -2.44
C ALA A 233 1.05 38.65 -3.93
N ASN A 234 0.64 37.75 -4.83
CA ASN A 234 0.71 37.93 -6.30
C ASN A 234 2.13 38.20 -6.87
N ASN A 235 3.18 37.77 -6.18
CA ASN A 235 4.59 38.11 -6.43
C ASN A 235 4.94 39.60 -6.16
N GLU A 236 4.12 40.35 -5.41
CA GLU A 236 4.46 41.74 -5.03
C GLU A 236 5.49 41.81 -3.90
N LEU A 237 5.54 40.79 -3.03
CA LEU A 237 6.39 40.75 -1.83
C LEU A 237 7.31 39.52 -1.83
N LEU A 238 8.56 39.70 -1.41
CA LEU A 238 9.50 38.63 -1.11
C LEU A 238 9.60 38.45 0.41
N ASN A 239 9.32 37.23 0.89
CA ASN A 239 9.44 36.83 2.29
C ASN A 239 10.83 36.26 2.59
N PHE A 240 11.40 36.68 3.72
CA PHE A 240 12.70 36.21 4.21
C PHE A 240 12.55 35.42 5.51
N VAL A 241 13.23 34.26 5.59
CA VAL A 241 13.46 33.51 6.82
C VAL A 241 14.96 33.23 6.94
N CYS A 242 15.63 33.87 7.89
CA CYS A 242 17.08 33.77 8.06
C CYS A 242 17.39 33.08 9.41
N ILE A 243 17.64 31.77 9.36
CA ILE A 243 17.91 30.90 10.51
C ILE A 243 19.41 30.94 10.86
N HIS A 244 19.72 31.02 12.15
CA HIS A 244 21.07 31.11 12.70
C HIS A 244 21.11 30.56 14.15
N PRO A 245 22.28 30.24 14.73
CA PRO A 245 22.39 29.86 16.14
C PRO A 245 21.90 30.97 17.08
N ASP A 246 21.22 30.59 18.18
CA ASP A 246 20.65 31.56 19.12
C ASP A 246 21.71 32.40 19.87
N THR A 247 22.96 31.95 19.87
CA THR A 247 24.14 32.70 20.37
C THR A 247 24.53 33.89 19.50
N MET A 248 24.08 33.97 18.25
CA MET A 248 24.47 35.01 17.29
C MET A 248 23.53 36.22 17.24
N SER A 249 22.39 36.19 17.92
CA SER A 249 21.47 37.32 18.03
C SER A 249 20.93 37.46 19.46
N LYS A 250 20.47 38.67 19.83
CA LYS A 250 19.87 38.91 21.14
C LYS A 250 18.38 39.22 20.99
N ILE A 251 17.56 38.45 21.66
CA ILE A 251 16.16 38.78 21.92
C ILE A 251 16.15 39.64 23.18
N HIS A 252 15.68 40.87 23.08
CA HIS A 252 15.56 41.75 24.25
C HIS A 252 14.30 41.38 25.06
N ASP A 253 14.47 41.17 26.37
CA ASP A 253 13.45 40.76 27.35
C ASP A 253 12.37 41.83 27.64
N GLY A 254 12.21 42.81 26.74
CA GLY A 254 11.39 44.01 26.93
C GLY A 254 9.90 43.81 26.72
N SER A 255 9.08 44.55 27.47
CA SER A 255 7.62 44.45 27.44
C SER A 255 6.99 44.93 26.12
N GLU A 256 6.41 44.00 25.37
CA GLU A 256 5.40 44.13 24.29
C GLU A 256 5.60 45.10 23.10
N TRP A 257 6.55 46.05 23.13
CA TRP A 257 6.62 47.11 22.11
C TRP A 257 7.99 47.34 21.44
N ASP A 258 9.06 46.68 21.89
CA ASP A 258 10.37 46.79 21.23
C ASP A 258 11.11 45.44 21.14
N GLN A 259 10.64 44.60 20.20
CA GLN A 259 11.41 43.47 19.65
C GLN A 259 12.16 43.90 18.37
N GLY A 260 12.69 45.13 18.35
CA GLY A 260 13.51 45.64 17.25
C GLY A 260 14.85 44.92 17.19
N ALA A 261 14.94 43.86 16.38
CA ALA A 261 16.21 43.26 16.04
C ALA A 261 17.01 44.22 15.15
N SER A 262 18.24 44.55 15.54
CA SER A 262 19.05 45.51 14.78
C SER A 262 19.39 44.97 13.39
N LYS A 263 19.21 45.81 12.37
CA LYS A 263 19.54 45.49 10.97
C LYS A 263 21.04 45.23 10.81
N GLU A 264 21.83 45.85 11.67
CA GLU A 264 23.26 45.66 11.85
C GLU A 264 23.57 44.23 12.32
N SER A 265 22.76 43.65 13.23
CA SER A 265 22.93 42.24 13.64
C SER A 265 22.57 41.27 12.52
N LEU A 266 21.54 41.55 11.72
CA LEU A 266 21.22 40.76 10.51
C LEU A 266 22.41 40.77 9.54
N LEU A 267 22.98 41.95 9.26
CA LEU A 267 24.07 42.09 8.30
C LEU A 267 25.41 41.52 8.79
N GLU A 268 25.67 41.49 10.09
CA GLU A 268 26.86 40.86 10.68
C GLU A 268 26.75 39.32 10.68
N VAL A 269 25.57 38.74 10.97
CA VAL A 269 25.37 37.28 10.97
C VAL A 269 25.55 36.67 9.57
N TYR A 270 25.10 37.38 8.52
CA TYR A 270 25.19 36.91 7.13
C TYR A 270 26.29 37.63 6.33
N LYS A 271 27.33 38.17 6.98
CA LYS A 271 28.40 38.93 6.33
C LYS A 271 29.25 38.13 5.33
N ASP A 272 29.33 36.81 5.50
CA ASP A 272 30.14 35.92 4.66
C ASP A 272 29.33 35.31 3.50
N PHE A 273 28.05 35.68 3.37
CA PHE A 273 27.20 35.31 2.24
C PHE A 273 27.49 36.19 1.00
N SER A 274 26.96 35.80 -0.17
CA SER A 274 27.19 36.48 -1.45
C SER A 274 26.79 37.97 -1.44
N PRO A 275 27.43 38.84 -2.26
CA PRO A 275 27.07 40.26 -2.36
C PRO A 275 25.58 40.49 -2.64
N GLN A 276 24.99 39.68 -3.52
CA GLN A 276 23.59 39.78 -3.94
C GLN A 276 22.63 39.57 -2.76
N ILE A 277 22.77 38.46 -2.02
CA ILE A 277 21.88 38.18 -0.88
C ILE A 277 22.12 39.15 0.27
N ARG A 278 23.37 39.57 0.53
CA ARG A 278 23.67 40.63 1.52
C ARG A 278 23.02 41.97 1.15
N LYS A 279 22.97 42.32 -0.13
CA LYS A 279 22.29 43.52 -0.63
C LYS A 279 20.77 43.42 -0.52
N LEU A 280 20.18 42.23 -0.65
CA LEU A 280 18.78 41.96 -0.31
C LEU A 280 18.50 42.09 1.20
N LEU A 281 19.31 41.49 2.07
CA LEU A 281 19.19 41.66 3.53
C LEU A 281 19.32 43.14 3.94
N ALA A 282 20.14 43.91 3.23
CA ALA A 282 20.27 45.36 3.42
C ALA A 282 19.03 46.17 2.99
N LYS A 283 18.04 45.57 2.32
CA LYS A 283 16.73 46.21 2.03
C LYS A 283 15.69 45.99 3.13
N ALA A 284 15.94 45.13 4.12
CA ALA A 284 15.03 44.90 5.25
C ALA A 284 14.64 46.19 5.98
N ASP A 285 13.36 46.37 6.27
CA ASP A 285 12.85 47.50 7.07
C ASP A 285 13.03 47.23 8.58
N PRO A 286 13.74 48.10 9.34
CA PRO A 286 13.90 47.95 10.79
C PRO A 286 12.59 47.92 11.59
N ALA A 287 11.50 48.54 11.11
CA ALA A 287 10.24 48.54 11.85
C ALA A 287 9.55 47.16 11.81
N THR A 288 9.58 46.48 10.66
CA THR A 288 8.96 45.16 10.45
C THR A 288 9.90 43.98 10.73
N LEU A 289 11.22 44.16 10.75
CA LEU A 289 12.20 43.13 11.11
C LEU A 289 11.99 42.61 12.55
N LYS A 290 11.92 41.27 12.72
CA LYS A 290 11.80 40.60 14.03
C LYS A 290 12.73 39.39 14.10
N VAL A 291 13.23 39.07 15.30
CA VAL A 291 13.87 37.79 15.61
C VAL A 291 12.89 36.91 16.39
N TRP A 292 12.74 35.68 15.93
CA TRP A 292 11.89 34.66 16.54
C TRP A 292 12.78 33.54 17.13
N PRO A 293 12.63 33.19 18.42
CA PRO A 293 13.26 31.99 18.96
C PRO A 293 12.59 30.75 18.36
N LEU A 294 13.38 29.77 17.92
CA LEU A 294 12.85 28.50 17.45
C LEU A 294 12.67 27.58 18.66
N LEU A 295 11.41 27.34 19.02
CA LEU A 295 11.03 26.56 20.19
C LEU A 295 10.59 25.16 19.77
N ASP A 296 11.11 24.15 20.47
CA ASP A 296 10.71 22.76 20.36
C ASP A 296 10.00 22.31 21.65
N THR A 297 9.37 21.13 21.67
CA THR A 297 8.71 20.52 22.85
C THR A 297 8.65 19.01 22.71
N ASP A 298 8.97 18.27 23.77
CA ASP A 298 8.90 16.81 23.78
C ASP A 298 7.49 16.28 23.46
N ASP A 299 7.45 15.12 22.80
CA ASP A 299 6.25 14.51 22.23
C ASP A 299 5.17 14.24 23.29
N LEU A 300 3.95 14.76 23.08
CA LEU A 300 2.85 14.66 24.05
C LEU A 300 2.35 13.20 24.22
N PRO A 301 2.33 12.64 25.46
CA PRO A 301 1.85 11.27 25.70
C PRO A 301 0.40 11.03 25.30
N THR A 302 -0.43 12.07 25.36
CA THR A 302 -1.75 12.10 24.73
C THR A 302 -2.15 13.52 24.32
N TRP A 303 -3.01 13.62 23.30
CA TRP A 303 -3.58 14.88 22.82
C TRP A 303 -5.00 15.15 23.33
N VAL A 304 -5.66 14.17 23.96
CA VAL A 304 -7.09 14.27 24.30
C VAL A 304 -7.40 13.67 25.67
N GLU A 305 -8.26 14.37 26.41
CA GLU A 305 -8.75 14.00 27.76
C GLU A 305 -10.24 14.32 27.84
N ASP A 306 -11.08 13.31 28.06
CA ASP A 306 -12.55 13.41 28.10
C ASP A 306 -13.16 14.20 26.91
N ARG A 307 -13.47 15.50 27.10
CA ARG A 307 -14.06 16.39 26.08
C ARG A 307 -13.11 17.48 25.57
N LEU A 308 -11.83 17.39 25.92
CA LEU A 308 -10.76 18.27 25.45
C LEU A 308 -9.87 17.56 24.41
N ALA A 309 -9.53 18.26 23.34
CA ALA A 309 -8.45 17.89 22.42
C ALA A 309 -7.54 19.10 22.11
N VAL A 310 -6.26 18.86 21.79
CA VAL A 310 -5.33 19.88 21.27
C VAL A 310 -4.98 19.66 19.79
N MET A 311 -4.64 20.73 19.08
CA MET A 311 -4.29 20.74 17.65
C MET A 311 -3.25 21.82 17.30
N GLY A 312 -2.52 21.65 16.19
CA GLY A 312 -1.43 22.55 15.76
C GLY A 312 -0.32 22.67 16.81
N ASP A 313 0.33 23.84 16.92
CA ASP A 313 1.45 24.07 17.85
C ASP A 313 1.13 23.81 19.35
N ALA A 314 -0.14 23.70 19.73
CA ALA A 314 -0.55 23.27 21.07
C ALA A 314 -0.32 21.76 21.31
N ALA A 315 -0.25 20.98 20.23
CA ALA A 315 -0.11 19.53 20.18
C ALA A 315 1.25 19.06 19.60
N HIS A 316 1.75 19.77 18.57
CA HIS A 316 2.96 19.46 17.80
C HIS A 316 3.63 20.75 17.29
N PRO A 317 4.36 21.50 18.14
CA PRO A 317 5.12 22.66 17.67
C PRO A 317 6.26 22.23 16.75
N PHE A 318 6.28 22.79 15.54
CA PHE A 318 7.26 22.47 14.51
C PHE A 318 8.41 23.48 14.45
N LEU A 319 9.64 22.97 14.30
CA LEU A 319 10.74 23.77 13.78
C LEU A 319 10.45 24.16 12.31
N PRO A 320 10.90 25.32 11.81
CA PRO A 320 10.49 25.89 10.51
C PRO A 320 11.16 25.22 9.29
N TYR A 321 11.39 23.92 9.35
CA TYR A 321 11.88 23.08 8.26
C TYR A 321 10.69 22.33 7.62
N ARG A 322 10.78 21.99 6.33
CA ARG A 322 9.75 21.23 5.56
C ARG A 322 8.34 21.84 5.53
N ALA A 323 8.16 23.10 5.95
CA ALA A 323 6.89 23.83 5.99
C ALA A 323 5.73 23.22 6.83
N SER A 324 5.95 22.10 7.51
CA SER A 324 4.86 21.23 8.01
C SER A 324 3.93 21.85 9.04
N GLY A 325 4.37 22.79 9.88
CA GLY A 325 3.55 23.27 11.02
C GLY A 325 2.19 23.85 10.64
N GLY A 326 2.15 24.71 9.61
CA GLY A 326 0.89 25.26 9.08
C GLY A 326 0.02 24.18 8.44
N ALA A 327 0.64 23.25 7.71
CA ALA A 327 -0.04 22.14 7.05
C ALA A 327 -0.70 21.19 8.06
N MET A 328 0.03 20.74 9.08
CA MET A 328 -0.46 19.81 10.09
C MET A 328 -1.64 20.40 10.90
N ALA A 329 -1.62 21.71 11.18
CA ALA A 329 -2.73 22.38 11.85
C ALA A 329 -4.02 22.45 11.00
N ILE A 330 -3.93 22.39 9.66
CA ILE A 330 -5.07 22.34 8.75
C ILE A 330 -5.53 20.87 8.55
N GLU A 331 -4.60 19.92 8.49
CA GLU A 331 -4.91 18.48 8.52
C GLU A 331 -5.67 18.10 9.80
N ASP A 332 -5.24 18.58 10.97
CA ASP A 332 -5.95 18.36 12.25
C ASP A 332 -7.41 18.85 12.20
N ALA A 333 -7.64 20.02 11.60
CA ALA A 333 -8.97 20.60 11.43
C ALA A 333 -9.89 19.72 10.57
N ILE A 334 -9.35 19.17 9.48
CA ILE A 334 -10.07 18.22 8.62
C ILE A 334 -10.36 16.93 9.37
N SER A 335 -9.39 16.37 10.09
CA SER A 335 -9.59 15.15 10.90
C SER A 335 -10.66 15.33 11.97
N LEU A 336 -10.64 16.44 12.72
CA LEU A 336 -11.70 16.79 13.67
C LEU A 336 -13.07 16.93 12.99
N GLY A 337 -13.11 17.52 11.79
CA GLY A 337 -14.32 17.61 10.96
C GLY A 337 -14.83 16.28 10.40
N VAL A 338 -14.01 15.23 10.36
CA VAL A 338 -14.43 13.85 10.01
C VAL A 338 -14.88 13.10 11.27
N MET A 339 -14.12 13.19 12.37
CA MET A 339 -14.42 12.46 13.61
C MET A 339 -15.65 13.02 14.34
N LEU A 340 -15.87 14.33 14.28
CA LEU A 340 -17.08 15.01 14.75
C LEU A 340 -17.98 15.29 13.54
N HIS A 341 -18.46 14.24 12.87
CA HIS A 341 -19.40 14.35 11.77
C HIS A 341 -20.83 14.66 12.26
N ARG A 342 -21.70 15.10 11.35
CA ARG A 342 -23.12 15.33 11.65
C ARG A 342 -23.77 14.07 12.24
N GLY A 343 -24.39 14.21 13.42
CA GLY A 343 -25.10 13.13 14.13
C GLY A 343 -24.33 12.47 15.29
N VAL A 344 -23.07 12.83 15.52
CA VAL A 344 -22.32 12.46 16.74
C VAL A 344 -22.99 13.04 17.99
N THR A 345 -23.19 12.24 19.04
CA THR A 345 -23.82 12.68 20.30
C THR A 345 -22.78 13.18 21.32
N VAL A 346 -23.24 13.67 22.47
CA VAL A 346 -22.37 14.15 23.56
C VAL A 346 -21.60 12.99 24.23
N GLU A 347 -22.18 11.80 24.20
CA GLU A 347 -21.62 10.56 24.76
C GLU A 347 -20.54 9.95 23.85
N ASP A 348 -20.64 10.16 22.53
CA ASP A 348 -19.65 9.72 21.54
C ASP A 348 -18.30 10.47 21.67
N ILE A 349 -18.31 11.70 22.20
CA ILE A 349 -17.19 12.66 22.12
C ILE A 349 -15.84 12.05 22.51
N PRO A 350 -15.67 11.41 23.68
CA PRO A 350 -14.35 10.92 24.10
C PRO A 350 -13.79 9.83 23.16
N ALA A 351 -14.68 9.01 22.57
CA ALA A 351 -14.28 8.02 21.57
C ALA A 351 -13.87 8.68 20.25
N ARG A 352 -14.64 9.66 19.75
CA ARG A 352 -14.29 10.40 18.52
C ARG A 352 -12.97 11.17 18.65
N LEU A 353 -12.72 11.80 19.81
CA LEU A 353 -11.45 12.48 20.08
C LEU A 353 -10.27 11.50 20.14
N LYS A 354 -10.46 10.27 20.66
CA LYS A 354 -9.44 9.21 20.60
C LYS A 354 -9.19 8.69 19.17
N LEU A 355 -10.16 8.74 18.26
CA LEU A 355 -9.94 8.44 16.84
C LEU A 355 -9.17 9.56 16.12
N TYR A 356 -9.44 10.83 16.44
CA TYR A 356 -8.63 11.96 15.99
C TYR A 356 -7.16 11.80 16.42
N GLU A 357 -6.93 11.51 17.71
CA GLU A 357 -5.58 11.21 18.23
C GLU A 357 -4.92 10.05 17.47
N LYS A 358 -5.66 8.97 17.19
CA LYS A 358 -5.17 7.77 16.49
C LYS A 358 -4.75 8.09 15.04
N ALA A 359 -5.51 8.90 14.31
CA ALA A 359 -5.18 9.31 12.95
C ALA A 359 -3.97 10.28 12.92
N ARG A 360 -4.00 11.29 13.79
CA ARG A 360 -3.10 12.45 13.69
C ARG A 360 -1.78 12.32 14.42
N ARG A 361 -1.76 11.72 15.62
CA ARG A 361 -0.58 11.80 16.51
C ARG A 361 0.65 11.12 15.92
N SER A 362 0.51 9.91 15.39
CA SER A 362 1.63 9.17 14.81
C SER A 362 2.24 9.90 13.60
N ARG A 363 1.38 10.49 12.75
CA ARG A 363 1.79 11.28 11.58
C ARG A 363 2.51 12.56 11.99
N ALA A 364 1.89 13.40 12.81
CA ALA A 364 2.48 14.67 13.22
C ALA A 364 3.79 14.48 13.99
N THR A 365 3.87 13.51 14.91
CA THR A 365 5.11 13.19 15.63
C THR A 365 6.21 12.70 14.69
N THR A 366 5.92 11.77 13.76
CA THR A 366 6.91 11.33 12.76
C THR A 366 7.47 12.51 11.96
N ILE A 367 6.60 13.39 11.47
CA ILE A 367 7.03 14.58 10.71
C ILE A 367 7.80 15.56 11.61
N GLN A 368 7.44 15.70 12.89
CA GLN A 368 8.17 16.54 13.85
C GLN A 368 9.61 16.04 14.02
N GLN A 369 9.81 14.73 14.22
CA GLN A 369 11.14 14.11 14.30
C GLN A 369 11.93 14.28 12.98
N LEU A 370 11.30 14.22 11.81
CA LEU A 370 11.94 14.48 10.51
C LEU A 370 12.34 15.97 10.34
N THR A 371 11.56 16.92 10.87
CA THR A 371 11.98 18.34 10.90
C THR A 371 13.12 18.59 11.89
N ARG A 372 13.22 17.82 12.99
CA ARG A 372 14.37 17.83 13.89
C ARG A 372 15.63 17.27 13.22
N LYS A 373 15.55 16.18 12.44
CA LYS A 373 16.68 15.73 11.59
C LYS A 373 17.11 16.85 10.63
N SER A 374 16.15 17.43 9.90
CA SER A 374 16.37 18.48 8.88
C SER A 374 16.98 19.79 9.41
N SER A 375 17.12 19.97 10.73
CA SER A 375 17.78 21.15 11.32
C SER A 375 19.32 21.04 11.41
N HIS A 376 19.86 19.85 11.12
CA HIS A 376 21.29 19.52 11.20
C HIS A 376 21.99 19.44 9.82
N GLY A 377 21.25 19.56 8.72
CA GLY A 377 21.77 19.45 7.35
C GLY A 377 20.72 18.92 6.37
N PRO A 378 21.11 18.64 5.11
CA PRO A 378 20.32 17.82 4.19
C PRO A 378 20.21 16.38 4.69
N LEU A 379 19.18 15.65 4.24
CA LEU A 379 19.03 14.21 4.49
C LEU A 379 19.61 13.39 3.31
N PRO A 380 19.93 12.09 3.51
CA PRO A 380 20.23 11.19 2.40
C PRO A 380 19.07 11.16 1.37
N PRO A 381 19.32 11.06 0.05
CA PRO A 381 18.28 11.06 -0.98
C PRO A 381 17.11 10.09 -0.75
N ALA A 382 17.36 8.87 -0.26
CA ALA A 382 16.31 7.91 0.06
C ALA A 382 15.42 8.35 1.25
N GLU A 383 16.00 8.92 2.31
CA GLU A 383 15.24 9.54 3.40
C GLU A 383 14.47 10.78 2.91
N GLU A 384 15.07 11.58 2.02
CA GLU A 384 14.47 12.78 1.43
C GLU A 384 13.25 12.44 0.57
N LYS A 385 13.35 11.41 -0.30
CA LYS A 385 12.25 10.90 -1.13
C LYS A 385 11.12 10.34 -0.25
N SER A 386 11.44 9.40 0.65
CA SER A 386 10.44 8.79 1.54
C SER A 386 9.73 9.81 2.44
N MET A 387 10.45 10.81 2.95
CA MET A 387 9.86 11.93 3.68
C MET A 387 8.96 12.81 2.78
N THR A 388 9.37 13.06 1.54
CA THR A 388 8.62 13.89 0.58
C THR A 388 7.29 13.23 0.22
N GLU A 389 7.30 11.92 -0.06
CA GLU A 389 6.11 11.09 -0.23
C GLU A 389 5.25 11.11 1.04
N TYR A 390 5.83 10.81 2.21
CA TYR A 390 5.11 10.72 3.48
C TYR A 390 4.46 12.04 3.89
N ILE A 391 5.13 13.20 3.73
CA ILE A 391 4.55 14.50 4.09
C ILE A 391 3.51 14.93 3.06
N TYR A 392 3.88 15.02 1.79
CA TYR A 392 3.11 15.77 0.79
C TYR A 392 2.09 14.91 0.01
N GLY A 393 2.33 13.59 -0.13
CA GLY A 393 1.45 12.66 -0.85
C GLY A 393 0.20 12.18 -0.10
N HIS A 394 -0.19 12.83 1.00
CA HIS A 394 -1.23 12.35 1.92
C HIS A 394 -2.49 13.23 1.91
N ASP A 395 -3.66 12.61 1.73
CA ASP A 395 -4.97 13.25 1.95
C ASP A 395 -5.53 12.87 3.34
N GLU A 396 -5.50 13.82 4.28
CA GLU A 396 -5.96 13.58 5.66
C GLU A 396 -7.48 13.34 5.75
N HIS A 397 -8.30 13.90 4.86
CA HIS A 397 -9.73 13.63 4.88
C HIS A 397 -9.99 12.15 4.59
N ASP A 398 -9.31 11.62 3.59
CA ASP A 398 -9.53 10.25 3.14
C ASP A 398 -8.88 9.24 4.12
N HIS A 399 -7.72 9.57 4.70
CA HIS A 399 -7.11 8.83 5.82
C HIS A 399 -8.01 8.77 7.07
N SER A 400 -8.41 9.93 7.61
CA SER A 400 -9.30 9.99 8.78
C SER A 400 -10.66 9.33 8.52
N THR A 401 -11.18 9.42 7.30
CA THR A 401 -12.41 8.72 6.90
C THR A 401 -12.23 7.20 6.98
N GLN A 402 -11.09 6.65 6.56
CA GLN A 402 -10.84 5.22 6.68
C GLN A 402 -10.58 4.77 8.13
N VAL A 403 -9.93 5.59 8.96
CA VAL A 403 -9.80 5.35 10.41
C VAL A 403 -11.18 5.28 11.08
N LEU A 404 -12.09 6.20 10.74
CA LEU A 404 -13.47 6.22 11.22
C LEU A 404 -14.30 5.02 10.71
N ARG A 405 -14.20 4.66 9.43
CA ARG A 405 -14.85 3.46 8.86
C ARG A 405 -14.41 2.19 9.60
N ASN A 406 -13.10 1.99 9.76
CA ASN A 406 -12.53 0.84 10.45
C ASN A 406 -13.04 0.73 11.90
N ASP A 407 -13.15 1.85 12.61
CA ASP A 407 -13.74 1.88 13.96
C ASP A 407 -15.23 1.50 13.95
N LEU A 408 -16.06 2.15 13.15
CA LEU A 408 -17.48 1.84 13.01
C LEU A 408 -17.75 0.39 12.57
N TRP A 409 -16.87 -0.19 11.74
CA TRP A 409 -16.91 -1.59 11.35
C TRP A 409 -16.49 -2.54 12.48
N SER A 410 -15.74 -2.08 13.48
CA SER A 410 -15.44 -2.83 14.71
C SER A 410 -16.56 -2.74 15.77
N GLN A 411 -17.29 -1.61 15.84
CA GLN A 411 -18.34 -1.37 16.84
C GLN A 411 -19.60 -2.22 16.61
N GLY A 412 -20.25 -2.67 17.68
CA GLY A 412 -21.59 -3.30 17.63
C GLY A 412 -21.59 -4.83 17.46
N PRO A 413 -22.72 -5.43 17.02
CA PRO A 413 -22.86 -6.88 16.89
C PRO A 413 -22.00 -7.47 15.76
N GLN A 414 -21.85 -8.79 15.76
CA GLN A 414 -21.21 -9.55 14.69
C GLN A 414 -21.85 -9.22 13.33
N LYS A 415 -21.05 -8.70 12.41
CA LYS A 415 -21.49 -8.30 11.06
C LYS A 415 -21.32 -9.44 10.07
N TYR A 416 -22.18 -9.51 9.06
CA TYR A 416 -21.97 -10.38 7.92
C TYR A 416 -20.92 -9.75 6.99
N TRP A 417 -19.82 -10.46 6.76
CA TRP A 417 -18.82 -10.11 5.76
C TRP A 417 -18.99 -11.04 4.56
N ARG A 418 -18.87 -10.46 3.36
CA ARG A 418 -18.96 -11.13 2.06
C ARG A 418 -17.91 -10.50 1.14
N GLN A 419 -17.46 -11.21 0.12
CA GLN A 419 -16.48 -10.66 -0.82
C GLN A 419 -17.13 -9.61 -1.74
N PRO A 420 -16.40 -8.56 -2.18
CA PRO A 420 -15.06 -8.14 -1.74
C PRO A 420 -15.09 -7.37 -0.40
N ILE A 421 -14.32 -7.84 0.60
CA ILE A 421 -14.38 -7.32 1.98
C ILE A 421 -13.76 -5.92 2.19
N VAL A 422 -12.93 -5.44 1.25
CA VAL A 422 -12.20 -4.16 1.37
C VAL A 422 -13.14 -2.95 1.47
N PHE A 423 -14.34 -3.04 0.89
CA PHE A 423 -15.37 -2.01 0.93
C PHE A 423 -16.24 -2.06 2.20
N GLY A 424 -15.97 -2.97 3.13
CA GLY A 424 -16.69 -3.10 4.39
C GLY A 424 -17.77 -4.20 4.41
N PRO A 425 -18.66 -4.19 5.42
CA PRO A 425 -19.69 -5.21 5.61
C PRO A 425 -20.83 -5.06 4.57
N MET A 426 -20.92 -6.01 3.64
CA MET A 426 -21.84 -5.94 2.49
C MET A 426 -23.33 -5.88 2.94
N PRO A 427 -24.10 -4.85 2.55
CA PRO A 427 -25.52 -4.71 2.92
C PRO A 427 -26.39 -5.80 2.29
N GLY A 428 -27.47 -6.19 2.96
CA GLY A 428 -28.34 -7.29 2.49
C GLY A 428 -29.61 -7.45 3.32
N PRO A 429 -30.30 -8.60 3.23
CA PRO A 429 -31.58 -8.84 3.92
C PRO A 429 -31.50 -8.73 5.45
N ARG A 430 -30.35 -9.06 6.04
CA ARG A 430 -30.14 -9.05 7.50
C ARG A 430 -29.54 -7.75 8.04
N GLN A 431 -28.77 -6.99 7.24
CA GLN A 431 -28.03 -5.82 7.71
C GLN A 431 -27.98 -4.63 6.73
N ASN A 432 -27.76 -3.41 7.24
CA ASN A 432 -27.37 -2.25 6.45
C ASN A 432 -25.83 -2.17 6.29
N PHE A 433 -25.33 -1.13 5.61
CA PHE A 433 -23.88 -0.89 5.36
C PHE A 433 -23.06 -0.56 6.63
N GLN A 434 -23.73 -0.40 7.78
CA GLN A 434 -23.11 -0.18 9.10
C GLN A 434 -23.14 -1.48 9.93
N GLY A 435 -23.68 -2.59 9.39
CA GLY A 435 -23.90 -3.84 10.13
C GLY A 435 -25.13 -3.84 11.05
N LEU A 436 -26.01 -2.83 10.99
CA LEU A 436 -27.21 -2.74 11.83
C LEU A 436 -28.35 -3.59 11.23
N SER A 437 -29.09 -4.30 12.09
CA SER A 437 -30.15 -5.23 11.68
C SER A 437 -31.31 -4.53 10.95
N ARG A 438 -31.82 -5.16 9.89
CA ARG A 438 -32.99 -4.67 9.13
C ARG A 438 -34.34 -5.23 9.59
N LEU A 439 -34.38 -6.10 10.61
CA LEU A 439 -35.57 -6.89 11.00
C LEU A 439 -36.87 -6.07 11.11
N ALA A 440 -36.81 -4.88 11.71
CA ALA A 440 -37.97 -3.99 11.88
C ALA A 440 -38.54 -3.42 10.56
N ARG A 441 -37.75 -3.35 9.48
CA ARG A 441 -38.23 -2.92 8.15
C ARG A 441 -38.87 -4.07 7.37
N SER A 442 -38.34 -5.28 7.49
CA SER A 442 -38.85 -6.50 6.86
C SER A 442 -40.28 -6.89 7.30
N GLN A 443 -40.77 -6.31 8.40
CA GLN A 443 -42.17 -6.45 8.85
C GLN A 443 -43.20 -5.95 7.84
N LYS A 444 -42.83 -5.03 6.94
CA LYS A 444 -43.73 -4.46 5.91
C LYS A 444 -43.63 -5.15 4.55
N SER A 445 -42.72 -6.11 4.40
CA SER A 445 -42.57 -6.90 3.17
C SER A 445 -43.63 -7.99 3.09
N THR A 446 -44.08 -8.31 1.88
CA THR A 446 -45.13 -9.31 1.63
C THR A 446 -44.59 -10.55 0.91
N PHE A 447 -45.30 -11.66 1.04
CA PHE A 447 -44.99 -12.91 0.33
C PHE A 447 -46.23 -13.52 -0.35
N GLN A 448 -45.98 -14.23 -1.46
CA GLN A 448 -46.94 -15.14 -2.11
C GLN A 448 -46.20 -16.44 -2.44
N THR A 449 -46.57 -17.55 -1.79
CA THR A 449 -45.97 -18.88 -1.99
C THR A 449 -46.94 -19.82 -2.69
N THR A 450 -46.59 -20.29 -3.88
CA THR A 450 -47.31 -21.29 -4.67
C THR A 450 -46.59 -22.63 -4.62
N SER A 451 -47.26 -23.72 -4.22
CA SER A 451 -46.63 -25.04 -4.11
C SER A 451 -47.46 -26.18 -4.70
N ILE A 452 -46.76 -27.23 -5.14
CA ILE A 452 -47.30 -28.52 -5.56
C ILE A 452 -46.56 -29.60 -4.77
N LYS A 453 -47.28 -30.32 -3.90
CA LYS A 453 -46.78 -31.42 -3.08
C LYS A 453 -47.24 -32.75 -3.70
N PHE A 454 -46.29 -33.64 -3.96
CA PHE A 454 -46.49 -34.83 -4.79
C PHE A 454 -45.72 -36.05 -4.27
N LYS A 455 -46.21 -37.22 -4.63
CA LYS A 455 -45.71 -38.55 -4.28
C LYS A 455 -44.78 -39.05 -5.39
N THR A 456 -43.68 -39.67 -5.00
CA THR A 456 -42.61 -40.03 -5.95
C THR A 456 -41.66 -41.10 -5.40
N SER A 457 -40.79 -41.66 -6.25
CA SER A 457 -39.77 -42.66 -5.91
C SER A 457 -38.77 -42.15 -4.86
N ARG A 458 -38.82 -42.71 -3.64
CA ARG A 458 -37.82 -42.45 -2.58
C ARG A 458 -36.43 -42.87 -3.03
N THR A 459 -36.32 -43.94 -3.81
CA THR A 459 -35.03 -44.45 -4.29
C THR A 459 -34.36 -43.50 -5.27
N LEU A 460 -35.11 -42.81 -6.13
CA LEU A 460 -34.53 -41.76 -6.99
C LEU A 460 -34.09 -40.55 -6.15
N LEU A 461 -34.93 -40.09 -5.22
CA LEU A 461 -34.59 -38.97 -4.35
C LEU A 461 -33.42 -39.26 -3.38
N GLN A 462 -33.15 -40.53 -3.07
CA GLN A 462 -31.95 -40.92 -2.30
C GLN A 462 -30.65 -40.59 -3.05
N ASN A 463 -30.66 -40.66 -4.38
CA ASN A 463 -29.49 -40.33 -5.21
C ASN A 463 -29.20 -38.82 -5.28
N LEU A 464 -30.02 -37.98 -4.62
CA LEU A 464 -29.81 -36.53 -4.47
C LEU A 464 -29.29 -36.15 -3.07
N LEU A 465 -29.06 -37.13 -2.18
CA LEU A 465 -28.50 -36.91 -0.85
C LEU A 465 -26.96 -36.77 -0.94
N PRO A 466 -26.31 -35.86 -0.17
CA PRO A 466 -24.89 -35.52 -0.39
C PRO A 466 -23.89 -36.64 -0.12
N ASN A 467 -24.09 -37.41 0.96
CA ASN A 467 -23.17 -38.46 1.42
C ASN A 467 -23.87 -39.41 2.43
N ASP A 468 -23.18 -40.48 2.86
CA ASP A 468 -23.72 -41.55 3.70
C ASP A 468 -24.25 -41.12 5.09
N SER A 469 -23.93 -39.91 5.56
CA SER A 469 -24.55 -39.35 6.77
C SER A 469 -26.03 -39.01 6.58
N TRP A 470 -26.54 -39.01 5.34
CA TRP A 470 -27.91 -38.66 4.99
C TRP A 470 -28.73 -39.90 4.64
N SER A 471 -29.95 -39.99 5.17
CA SER A 471 -30.86 -41.10 4.90
C SER A 471 -32.32 -40.66 4.94
N PHE A 472 -33.25 -41.57 4.59
CA PHE A 472 -34.67 -41.39 4.86
C PHE A 472 -35.05 -42.04 6.19
N ALA A 473 -35.92 -41.38 6.96
CA ALA A 473 -36.39 -41.86 8.25
C ALA A 473 -37.33 -43.09 8.16
N THR A 474 -37.78 -43.46 6.96
CA THR A 474 -38.64 -44.64 6.73
C THR A 474 -38.08 -45.54 5.62
N PRO A 475 -38.18 -46.88 5.74
CA PRO A 475 -37.73 -47.84 4.73
C PRO A 475 -38.72 -48.00 3.56
N SER A 476 -39.45 -46.92 3.23
CA SER A 476 -40.43 -46.90 2.14
C SER A 476 -39.77 -47.01 0.76
N THR A 477 -40.49 -47.42 -0.28
CA THR A 477 -40.08 -47.19 -1.68
C THR A 477 -40.55 -45.83 -2.22
N VAL A 478 -41.50 -45.20 -1.52
CA VAL A 478 -42.19 -43.97 -1.91
C VAL A 478 -41.93 -42.85 -0.90
N ALA A 479 -41.62 -41.66 -1.40
CA ALA A 479 -41.41 -40.43 -0.64
C ALA A 479 -42.46 -39.37 -1.03
N THR A 480 -42.41 -38.23 -0.35
CA THR A 480 -43.14 -37.02 -0.75
C THR A 480 -42.15 -35.89 -1.00
N ALA A 481 -42.35 -35.16 -2.07
CA ALA A 481 -41.60 -33.96 -2.41
C ALA A 481 -42.54 -32.79 -2.70
N THR A 482 -42.02 -31.57 -2.63
CA THR A 482 -42.78 -30.35 -2.91
C THR A 482 -41.93 -29.43 -3.78
N PHE A 483 -42.45 -29.03 -4.94
CA PHE A 483 -41.96 -27.82 -5.61
C PHE A 483 -42.68 -26.61 -5.03
N SER A 484 -41.93 -25.60 -4.61
CA SER A 484 -42.47 -24.40 -3.97
C SER A 484 -41.80 -23.15 -4.52
N GLN A 485 -42.60 -22.24 -5.09
CA GLN A 485 -42.15 -20.92 -5.51
C GLN A 485 -42.70 -19.83 -4.58
N THR A 486 -41.84 -18.97 -4.05
CA THR A 486 -42.25 -17.76 -3.32
C THR A 486 -41.88 -16.51 -4.10
N LEU A 487 -42.79 -15.54 -4.15
CA LEU A 487 -42.52 -14.14 -4.48
C LEU A 487 -42.33 -13.39 -3.15
N LEU A 488 -41.28 -12.59 -3.05
CA LEU A 488 -41.03 -11.67 -1.94
C LEU A 488 -41.04 -10.25 -2.50
N ASN A 489 -41.75 -9.33 -1.84
CA ASN A 489 -41.99 -7.98 -2.36
C ASN A 489 -41.93 -6.91 -1.25
N GLY A 490 -41.57 -5.67 -1.60
CA GLY A 490 -41.37 -4.60 -0.63
C GLY A 490 -40.07 -4.76 0.16
N MET A 491 -39.00 -5.22 -0.49
CA MET A 491 -37.72 -5.53 0.15
C MET A 491 -36.87 -4.26 0.28
N ASP A 492 -36.84 -3.65 1.47
CA ASP A 492 -36.09 -2.41 1.79
C ASP A 492 -34.59 -2.47 1.42
N TRP A 493 -33.98 -3.65 1.45
CA TRP A 493 -32.58 -3.86 1.08
C TRP A 493 -32.35 -3.94 -0.44
N LEU A 494 -33.41 -4.09 -1.25
CA LEU A 494 -33.44 -3.99 -2.72
C LEU A 494 -34.18 -2.71 -3.16
N GLY A 495 -34.06 -1.62 -2.39
CA GLY A 495 -34.71 -0.34 -2.70
C GLY A 495 -36.25 -0.35 -2.64
N GLY A 496 -36.86 -1.39 -2.06
CA GLY A 496 -38.30 -1.63 -2.07
C GLY A 496 -38.78 -2.61 -3.15
N GLY A 497 -37.88 -3.13 -3.99
CA GLY A 497 -38.18 -4.13 -5.02
C GLY A 497 -38.57 -5.52 -4.48
N GLY A 498 -38.58 -6.51 -5.37
CA GLY A 498 -38.96 -7.88 -5.05
C GLY A 498 -38.32 -8.91 -5.99
N TYR A 499 -38.36 -10.18 -5.58
CA TYR A 499 -37.77 -11.29 -6.33
C TYR A 499 -38.53 -12.60 -6.11
N ARG A 500 -38.27 -13.60 -6.97
CA ARG A 500 -38.87 -14.93 -6.89
C ARG A 500 -37.81 -15.99 -6.62
N HIS A 501 -38.18 -17.02 -5.86
CA HIS A 501 -37.37 -18.22 -5.67
C HIS A 501 -38.21 -19.49 -5.83
N LEU A 502 -37.68 -20.53 -6.48
CA LEU A 502 -38.31 -21.84 -6.73
C LEU A 502 -37.40 -22.95 -6.20
N GLY A 503 -37.85 -23.70 -5.20
CA GLY A 503 -37.08 -24.79 -4.58
C GLY A 503 -37.76 -26.15 -4.67
N LEU A 504 -36.95 -27.21 -4.68
CA LEU A 504 -37.39 -28.59 -4.45
C LEU A 504 -37.17 -28.94 -2.97
N TYR A 505 -38.21 -29.45 -2.31
CA TYR A 505 -38.20 -29.82 -0.90
C TYR A 505 -38.55 -31.31 -0.76
N ILE A 506 -37.71 -32.10 -0.09
CA ILE A 506 -37.86 -33.57 0.03
C ILE A 506 -38.15 -33.93 1.50
N ASP A 507 -39.32 -34.52 1.75
CA ASP A 507 -39.79 -34.80 3.10
C ASP A 507 -39.26 -36.13 3.67
N GLY A 508 -39.11 -36.20 5.00
CA GLY A 508 -38.76 -37.43 5.71
C GLY A 508 -37.28 -37.81 5.61
N VAL A 509 -36.41 -36.84 5.34
CA VAL A 509 -34.95 -37.00 5.32
C VAL A 509 -34.39 -36.78 6.72
N GLN A 510 -33.26 -37.40 7.02
CA GLN A 510 -32.55 -37.24 8.28
C GLN A 510 -31.03 -37.24 8.06
N TYR A 511 -30.33 -36.48 8.90
CA TYR A 511 -28.88 -36.42 8.98
C TYR A 511 -28.41 -37.07 10.28
N THR A 512 -27.50 -38.05 10.17
CA THR A 512 -26.84 -38.71 11.30
C THR A 512 -25.51 -38.03 11.57
N LYS A 513 -25.39 -37.38 12.72
CA LYS A 513 -24.15 -36.77 13.21
C LYS A 513 -23.09 -37.84 13.54
N ALA A 514 -21.83 -37.45 13.62
CA ALA A 514 -20.71 -38.32 13.99
C ALA A 514 -20.80 -38.94 15.40
N ASN A 515 -21.66 -38.41 16.28
CA ASN A 515 -21.97 -39.00 17.59
C ASN A 515 -23.14 -40.02 17.56
N GLY A 516 -23.73 -40.28 16.39
CA GLY A 516 -24.90 -41.16 16.22
C GLY A 516 -26.26 -40.49 16.49
N GLU A 517 -26.29 -39.20 16.83
CA GLU A 517 -27.53 -38.43 17.01
C GLU A 517 -28.14 -38.08 15.65
N VAL A 518 -29.46 -38.24 15.52
CA VAL A 518 -30.19 -38.05 14.25
C VAL A 518 -31.00 -36.76 14.28
N VAL A 519 -30.87 -35.95 13.22
CA VAL A 519 -31.66 -34.73 12.99
C VAL A 519 -32.53 -34.93 11.75
N SER A 520 -33.83 -35.13 11.95
CA SER A 520 -34.82 -35.24 10.88
C SER A 520 -35.32 -33.87 10.40
N GLY A 521 -35.71 -33.79 9.13
CA GLY A 521 -36.21 -32.56 8.51
C GLY A 521 -36.69 -32.77 7.08
N THR A 522 -36.96 -31.66 6.39
CA THR A 522 -37.20 -31.65 4.94
C THR A 522 -35.96 -31.10 4.25
N TYR A 523 -35.38 -31.87 3.34
CA TYR A 523 -34.12 -31.53 2.69
C TYR A 523 -34.34 -30.65 1.45
N LEU A 524 -33.51 -29.62 1.32
CA LEU A 524 -33.50 -28.66 0.20
C LEU A 524 -32.22 -28.87 -0.64
N PRO A 525 -32.24 -29.76 -1.65
CA PRO A 525 -31.09 -29.97 -2.55
C PRO A 525 -30.82 -28.80 -3.49
N ILE A 526 -31.84 -28.03 -3.89
CA ILE A 526 -31.70 -26.95 -4.87
C ILE A 526 -32.75 -25.85 -4.68
N LEU A 527 -32.32 -24.59 -4.79
CA LEU A 527 -33.15 -23.40 -4.74
C LEU A 527 -32.77 -22.42 -5.86
N PHE A 528 -33.62 -22.28 -6.88
CA PHE A 528 -33.42 -21.29 -7.94
C PHE A 528 -33.94 -19.92 -7.51
N GLU A 529 -33.26 -18.83 -7.84
CA GLU A 529 -33.73 -17.45 -7.57
C GLU A 529 -33.56 -16.53 -8.79
N SER A 530 -34.38 -15.47 -8.84
CA SER A 530 -34.47 -14.56 -9.99
C SER A 530 -33.58 -13.31 -9.91
N LEU A 531 -32.65 -13.22 -8.95
CA LEU A 531 -31.67 -12.13 -8.78
C LEU A 531 -30.38 -12.68 -8.17
N ALA A 532 -29.24 -12.03 -8.41
CA ALA A 532 -27.93 -12.45 -7.89
C ALA A 532 -27.75 -12.17 -6.38
N ASP A 533 -28.21 -11.02 -5.89
CA ASP A 533 -28.02 -10.57 -4.50
C ASP A 533 -28.52 -11.57 -3.44
N PRO A 534 -29.75 -12.14 -3.53
CA PRO A 534 -30.22 -13.13 -2.57
C PRO A 534 -29.54 -14.50 -2.76
N ILE A 535 -28.97 -14.80 -3.93
CA ILE A 535 -28.15 -15.99 -4.19
C ILE A 535 -26.85 -15.89 -3.41
N VAL A 536 -26.09 -14.81 -3.62
CA VAL A 536 -24.83 -14.50 -2.91
C VAL A 536 -25.04 -14.53 -1.40
N SER A 537 -26.01 -13.74 -0.92
CA SER A 537 -26.37 -13.67 0.51
C SER A 537 -26.81 -15.03 1.08
N GLY A 538 -27.52 -15.86 0.31
CA GLY A 538 -27.95 -17.18 0.76
C GLY A 538 -26.86 -18.26 0.75
N ARG A 539 -25.92 -18.21 -0.20
CA ARG A 539 -24.77 -19.14 -0.27
C ARG A 539 -23.74 -18.84 0.82
N GLU A 540 -23.31 -17.59 0.93
CA GLU A 540 -22.23 -17.20 1.84
C GLU A 540 -22.68 -17.17 3.31
N GLU A 541 -23.84 -16.60 3.61
CA GLU A 541 -24.29 -16.42 5.00
C GLU A 541 -25.00 -17.67 5.55
N LEU A 542 -25.82 -18.34 4.72
CA LEU A 542 -26.72 -19.43 5.16
C LEU A 542 -26.31 -20.83 4.64
N GLY A 543 -25.41 -20.92 3.66
CA GLY A 543 -25.00 -22.18 3.06
C GLY A 543 -26.03 -22.85 2.15
N MET A 544 -27.02 -22.10 1.63
CA MET A 544 -28.08 -22.66 0.79
C MET A 544 -27.59 -22.95 -0.65
N PRO A 545 -27.95 -24.09 -1.26
CA PRO A 545 -27.61 -24.44 -2.64
C PRO A 545 -28.45 -23.61 -3.62
N LYS A 546 -28.03 -22.35 -3.83
CA LYS A 546 -28.74 -21.39 -4.68
C LYS A 546 -28.10 -21.23 -6.06
N LEU A 547 -28.94 -21.16 -7.09
CA LEU A 547 -28.55 -20.89 -8.48
C LEU A 547 -29.52 -19.89 -9.14
N TYR A 548 -29.12 -19.28 -10.24
CA TYR A 548 -29.96 -18.33 -10.98
C TYR A 548 -30.94 -19.06 -11.90
N SER A 549 -32.18 -18.55 -11.97
CA SER A 549 -33.15 -18.87 -13.01
C SER A 549 -34.14 -17.71 -13.17
N ALA A 550 -34.45 -17.34 -14.41
CA ALA A 550 -35.53 -16.41 -14.70
C ALA A 550 -36.88 -17.10 -14.43
N ILE A 551 -37.49 -16.76 -13.30
CA ILE A 551 -38.76 -17.30 -12.81
C ILE A 551 -39.89 -16.31 -13.12
N GLY A 552 -40.62 -16.55 -14.21
CA GLY A 552 -41.82 -15.80 -14.58
C GLY A 552 -43.09 -16.44 -14.01
N ALA A 553 -44.10 -15.63 -13.69
CA ALA A 553 -45.43 -16.12 -13.34
C ALA A 553 -46.54 -15.25 -13.93
N LYS A 554 -47.69 -15.86 -14.22
CA LYS A 554 -48.91 -15.22 -14.73
C LYS A 554 -50.10 -15.76 -13.94
N GLU A 555 -50.77 -14.87 -13.22
CA GLU A 555 -51.95 -15.19 -12.43
C GLU A 555 -53.24 -14.81 -13.17
N ARG A 556 -54.30 -15.58 -12.93
CA ARG A 556 -55.69 -15.33 -13.29
C ARG A 556 -56.57 -15.74 -12.12
N GLU A 557 -57.82 -15.26 -12.11
CA GLU A 557 -58.82 -15.51 -11.07
C GLU A 557 -58.86 -16.97 -10.58
N ALA A 558 -58.99 -17.94 -11.50
CA ALA A 558 -59.08 -19.37 -11.21
C ALA A 558 -57.83 -20.19 -11.60
N SER A 559 -56.70 -19.57 -11.99
CA SER A 559 -55.48 -20.31 -12.34
C SER A 559 -54.18 -19.53 -12.21
N TYR A 560 -53.09 -20.24 -11.93
CA TYR A 560 -51.74 -19.69 -11.84
C TYR A 560 -50.80 -20.50 -12.74
N TYR A 561 -49.98 -19.79 -13.53
CA TYR A 561 -48.99 -20.38 -14.43
C TYR A 561 -47.61 -19.85 -14.07
N LEU A 562 -46.63 -20.74 -13.90
CA LEU A 562 -45.24 -20.40 -13.64
C LEU A 562 -44.34 -21.01 -14.71
N GLN A 563 -43.30 -20.27 -15.05
CA GLN A 563 -42.30 -20.62 -16.04
C GLN A 563 -40.90 -20.37 -15.45
N ALA A 564 -40.02 -21.37 -15.56
CA ALA A 564 -38.61 -21.26 -15.17
C ALA A 564 -37.73 -21.41 -16.42
N SER A 565 -36.69 -20.59 -16.51
CA SER A 565 -35.86 -20.48 -17.71
C SER A 565 -34.46 -19.90 -17.42
N TRP A 566 -33.51 -20.13 -18.33
CA TRP A 566 -32.17 -19.56 -18.29
C TRP A 566 -31.84 -19.05 -19.70
N GLU A 567 -31.45 -17.78 -19.85
CA GLU A 567 -31.30 -17.10 -21.16
C GLU A 567 -32.42 -17.41 -22.18
N GLY A 568 -33.67 -17.40 -21.68
CA GLY A 568 -34.86 -17.70 -22.48
C GLY A 568 -35.13 -19.18 -22.73
N ALA A 569 -34.18 -20.09 -22.52
CA ALA A 569 -34.37 -21.53 -22.62
C ALA A 569 -35.33 -22.03 -21.52
N VAL A 570 -36.52 -22.51 -21.91
CA VAL A 570 -37.64 -22.77 -20.99
C VAL A 570 -37.64 -24.21 -20.48
N TRP A 571 -37.00 -24.42 -19.33
CA TRP A 571 -36.84 -25.73 -18.73
C TRP A 571 -37.98 -26.18 -17.80
N GLY A 572 -38.76 -25.26 -17.23
CA GLY A 572 -39.79 -25.61 -16.23
C GLY A 572 -41.13 -24.92 -16.48
N ARG A 573 -42.23 -25.67 -16.44
CA ARG A 573 -43.61 -25.17 -16.64
C ARG A 573 -44.55 -25.76 -15.60
N PHE A 574 -45.14 -24.93 -14.75
CA PHE A 574 -45.94 -25.34 -13.60
C PHE A 574 -47.33 -24.68 -13.65
N ARG A 575 -48.39 -25.41 -13.31
CA ARG A 575 -49.79 -24.98 -13.47
C ARG A 575 -50.65 -25.35 -12.28
N TRP A 576 -51.48 -24.42 -11.84
CA TRP A 576 -52.55 -24.60 -10.86
C TRP A 576 -53.86 -24.18 -11.53
N GLU A 577 -54.87 -25.03 -11.49
CA GLU A 577 -56.16 -24.87 -12.18
C GLU A 577 -57.32 -25.12 -11.21
N GLY A 578 -58.37 -24.29 -11.31
CA GLY A 578 -59.50 -24.34 -10.37
C GLY A 578 -59.07 -23.90 -8.97
N LEU A 579 -58.52 -22.68 -8.88
CA LEU A 579 -58.18 -22.05 -7.60
C LEU A 579 -59.45 -21.53 -6.90
N GLU A 580 -59.69 -22.02 -5.69
CA GLU A 580 -60.77 -21.57 -4.80
C GLU A 580 -60.18 -21.08 -3.47
N ASP A 581 -60.79 -20.05 -2.86
CA ASP A 581 -60.36 -19.52 -1.56
C ASP A 581 -60.74 -20.47 -0.41
N GLU A 582 -59.78 -20.75 0.48
CA GLU A 582 -59.93 -21.60 1.66
C GLU A 582 -59.72 -20.75 2.93
N ASP A 583 -60.53 -20.97 3.98
CA ASP A 583 -60.44 -20.18 5.23
C ASP A 583 -59.03 -20.29 5.85
N PRO A 584 -58.29 -19.18 6.03
CA PRO A 584 -56.96 -19.19 6.64
C PRO A 584 -56.90 -19.75 8.07
N ALA A 585 -58.04 -19.87 8.76
CA ALA A 585 -58.13 -20.52 10.08
C ALA A 585 -58.48 -22.03 10.00
N ALA A 586 -59.05 -22.51 8.89
CA ALA A 586 -59.34 -23.92 8.65
C ALA A 586 -58.18 -24.64 7.93
N ALA A 587 -57.46 -23.92 7.07
CA ALA A 587 -56.19 -24.38 6.53
C ALA A 587 -55.09 -24.29 7.61
N ASN A 588 -54.34 -25.38 7.83
CA ASN A 588 -53.10 -25.34 8.63
C ASN A 588 -52.02 -24.56 7.86
N ALA A 589 -52.06 -23.23 7.99
CA ALA A 589 -51.54 -22.30 7.00
C ALA A 589 -50.24 -21.59 7.41
N GLY A 590 -49.15 -22.34 7.49
CA GLY A 590 -47.82 -21.81 7.15
C GLY A 590 -47.46 -22.15 5.69
N PRO A 591 -46.50 -21.41 5.06
CA PRO A 591 -46.08 -21.65 3.68
C PRO A 591 -45.57 -23.09 3.43
N LEU A 592 -44.92 -23.69 4.43
CA LEU A 592 -44.32 -25.03 4.39
C LEU A 592 -44.81 -25.98 5.50
N GLN A 593 -45.87 -25.62 6.25
CA GLN A 593 -46.24 -26.25 7.53
C GLN A 593 -46.81 -27.69 7.44
N GLY A 594 -46.70 -28.35 6.29
CA GLY A 594 -46.89 -29.80 6.16
C GLY A 594 -45.69 -30.62 6.66
N VAL A 595 -44.78 -29.99 7.41
CA VAL A 595 -43.53 -30.52 7.94
C VAL A 595 -43.31 -29.94 9.35
N ASN A 596 -43.38 -30.78 10.39
CA ASN A 596 -43.14 -30.38 11.79
C ASN A 596 -41.64 -30.39 12.17
N ALA A 597 -40.76 -30.17 11.20
CA ALA A 597 -39.31 -30.23 11.35
C ALA A 597 -38.64 -29.19 10.44
N GLY A 598 -37.45 -28.72 10.82
CA GLY A 598 -36.73 -27.68 10.08
C GLY A 598 -36.22 -28.14 8.71
N VAL A 599 -35.73 -27.18 7.93
CA VAL A 599 -35.15 -27.45 6.61
C VAL A 599 -33.70 -27.89 6.78
N LEU A 600 -33.37 -29.06 6.21
CA LEU A 600 -32.00 -29.56 6.12
C LEU A 600 -31.37 -29.08 4.82
N VAL A 601 -30.11 -28.64 4.90
CA VAL A 601 -29.36 -28.00 3.82
C VAL A 601 -27.92 -28.52 3.87
N HIS A 602 -27.24 -28.62 2.72
CA HIS A 602 -25.82 -28.99 2.67
C HIS A 602 -25.01 -27.84 2.07
N ARG A 603 -23.97 -27.39 2.79
CA ARG A 603 -23.06 -26.33 2.36
C ARG A 603 -21.76 -26.96 1.87
N TYR A 604 -21.38 -26.63 0.64
CA TYR A 604 -20.09 -26.97 0.04
C TYR A 604 -19.43 -25.70 -0.53
N ILE A 605 -18.13 -25.50 -0.28
CA ILE A 605 -17.27 -24.49 -0.92
C ILE A 605 -15.96 -25.19 -1.30
N PRO A 606 -15.57 -25.23 -2.59
CA PRO A 606 -14.32 -25.84 -3.03
C PRO A 606 -13.11 -25.04 -2.55
N LYS A 607 -11.96 -25.70 -2.46
CA LYS A 607 -10.66 -25.02 -2.33
C LYS A 607 -10.28 -24.27 -3.61
N VAL A 608 -9.47 -23.23 -3.46
CA VAL A 608 -8.77 -22.57 -4.57
C VAL A 608 -7.45 -23.29 -4.84
N GLY A 609 -7.13 -23.54 -6.11
CA GLY A 609 -5.87 -24.16 -6.55
C GLY A 609 -6.08 -25.35 -7.50
N ALA A 610 -5.16 -25.55 -8.44
CA ALA A 610 -5.26 -26.59 -9.46
C ALA A 610 -5.19 -28.02 -8.89
N ASP A 611 -4.36 -28.22 -7.87
CA ASP A 611 -4.15 -29.51 -7.20
C ASP A 611 -5.25 -29.86 -6.18
N CYS A 612 -6.09 -28.89 -5.80
CA CYS A 612 -7.15 -29.06 -4.81
C CYS A 612 -8.53 -29.34 -5.43
N LYS A 613 -8.59 -29.69 -6.72
CA LYS A 613 -9.84 -29.99 -7.45
C LYS A 613 -10.60 -31.15 -6.79
N GLY A 614 -11.80 -30.85 -6.31
CA GLY A 614 -12.67 -31.81 -5.60
C GLY A 614 -12.51 -31.79 -4.08
N GLU A 615 -11.56 -31.04 -3.53
CA GLU A 615 -11.48 -30.78 -2.09
C GLU A 615 -12.31 -29.56 -1.69
N ALA A 616 -12.87 -29.58 -0.48
CA ALA A 616 -13.61 -28.48 0.12
C ALA A 616 -12.78 -27.71 1.14
N ASP A 617 -12.88 -26.38 1.13
CA ASP A 617 -12.53 -25.54 2.29
C ASP A 617 -13.67 -25.56 3.34
N VAL A 618 -14.91 -25.74 2.88
CA VAL A 618 -16.09 -25.79 3.74
C VAL A 618 -17.07 -26.84 3.25
N GLU A 619 -17.17 -27.97 3.96
CA GLU A 619 -18.28 -28.92 3.82
C GLU A 619 -18.98 -29.12 5.18
N TYR A 620 -20.32 -29.01 5.21
CA TYR A 620 -21.14 -29.45 6.36
C TYR A 620 -22.66 -29.40 6.10
N ALA A 621 -23.41 -30.16 6.91
CA ALA A 621 -24.86 -30.03 7.00
C ALA A 621 -25.28 -28.80 7.86
N VAL A 622 -26.34 -28.13 7.43
CA VAL A 622 -27.00 -26.97 8.05
C VAL A 622 -28.46 -27.31 8.32
N PHE A 623 -28.98 -26.87 9.45
CA PHE A 623 -30.39 -26.92 9.81
C PHE A 623 -30.94 -25.49 9.93
N VAL A 624 -32.06 -25.24 9.25
CA VAL A 624 -32.81 -23.98 9.34
C VAL A 624 -34.09 -24.25 10.12
N PRO A 625 -34.21 -23.74 11.36
CA PRO A 625 -35.42 -23.83 12.18
C PRO A 625 -36.69 -23.34 11.46
N ASN A 626 -37.85 -23.84 11.89
CA ASN A 626 -39.13 -23.23 11.52
C ASN A 626 -39.35 -21.91 12.30
N ALA A 627 -40.36 -21.13 11.91
CA ALA A 627 -40.60 -19.80 12.49
C ALA A 627 -40.93 -19.85 14.01
N ASP A 628 -41.59 -20.92 14.46
CA ASP A 628 -41.98 -21.12 15.86
C ASP A 628 -40.77 -21.43 16.77
N GLU A 629 -39.78 -22.16 16.25
CA GLU A 629 -38.49 -22.38 16.91
C GLU A 629 -37.57 -21.15 16.81
N SER A 630 -37.57 -20.45 15.67
CA SER A 630 -36.66 -19.32 15.43
C SER A 630 -37.01 -18.06 16.21
N LYS A 631 -38.31 -17.78 16.43
CA LYS A 631 -38.86 -16.61 17.15
C LYS A 631 -38.47 -15.23 16.58
N LEU A 632 -37.85 -15.17 15.40
CA LEU A 632 -37.26 -13.95 14.84
C LEU A 632 -38.29 -13.08 14.10
N LEU A 633 -39.20 -13.70 13.35
CA LEU A 633 -40.40 -13.05 12.82
C LEU A 633 -41.48 -14.11 12.55
N VAL A 634 -42.72 -13.87 12.97
CA VAL A 634 -43.86 -14.73 12.63
C VAL A 634 -44.61 -14.13 11.45
N SER A 635 -44.59 -14.83 10.31
CA SER A 635 -45.37 -14.47 9.13
C SER A 635 -46.88 -14.57 9.40
N LYS A 636 -47.62 -13.56 9.00
CA LYS A 636 -49.08 -13.53 9.08
C LYS A 636 -49.68 -13.85 7.71
N VAL A 637 -50.28 -15.04 7.57
CA VAL A 637 -51.06 -15.38 6.37
C VAL A 637 -52.33 -14.52 6.32
N THR A 638 -52.64 -14.02 5.13
CA THR A 638 -53.81 -13.19 4.84
C THR A 638 -54.79 -13.86 3.89
N ARG A 639 -54.33 -14.79 3.04
CA ARG A 639 -55.15 -15.54 2.09
C ARG A 639 -54.57 -16.93 1.81
N VAL A 640 -55.44 -17.92 1.62
CA VAL A 640 -55.09 -19.25 1.12
C VAL A 640 -56.00 -19.59 -0.04
N ARG A 641 -55.44 -20.06 -1.16
CA ARG A 641 -56.18 -20.63 -2.28
C ARG A 641 -55.72 -22.05 -2.57
N LYS A 642 -56.66 -22.94 -2.85
CA LYS A 642 -56.44 -24.36 -3.11
C LYS A 642 -56.78 -24.65 -4.56
N ALA A 643 -55.93 -25.39 -5.28
CA ALA A 643 -56.19 -25.79 -6.66
C ALA A 643 -56.87 -27.16 -6.69
N SER A 644 -57.96 -27.30 -7.43
CA SER A 644 -58.60 -28.61 -7.69
C SER A 644 -57.75 -29.51 -8.58
N LYS A 645 -56.86 -28.92 -9.39
CA LYS A 645 -55.92 -29.62 -10.27
C LYS A 645 -54.60 -28.86 -10.34
N ALA A 646 -53.48 -29.58 -10.35
CA ALA A 646 -52.17 -29.00 -10.64
C ALA A 646 -51.29 -29.99 -11.40
N ALA A 647 -50.31 -29.47 -12.13
CA ALA A 647 -49.33 -30.26 -12.87
C ALA A 647 -48.03 -29.46 -13.07
N PHE A 648 -46.93 -30.16 -13.28
CA PHE A 648 -45.68 -29.56 -13.74
C PHE A 648 -44.99 -30.42 -14.79
N GLU A 649 -44.13 -29.77 -15.56
CA GLU A 649 -43.34 -30.32 -16.65
C GLU A 649 -41.92 -29.76 -16.50
N ILE A 650 -40.93 -30.63 -16.50
CA ILE A 650 -39.51 -30.27 -16.48
C ILE A 650 -38.86 -30.89 -17.71
N ASP A 651 -38.20 -30.06 -18.49
CA ASP A 651 -37.49 -30.41 -19.72
C ASP A 651 -36.00 -30.27 -19.43
N GLY A 652 -35.27 -31.40 -19.49
CA GLY A 652 -33.82 -31.44 -19.23
C GLY A 652 -32.99 -30.60 -20.20
N LEU A 653 -33.55 -30.34 -21.40
CA LEU A 653 -32.91 -29.71 -22.55
C LEU A 653 -31.54 -30.35 -22.88
N GLY A 654 -30.79 -29.76 -23.83
CA GLY A 654 -29.41 -30.14 -24.12
C GLY A 654 -28.40 -29.24 -23.41
N TRP A 655 -27.16 -29.72 -23.28
CA TRP A 655 -26.03 -28.92 -22.79
C TRP A 655 -25.89 -27.56 -23.49
N GLU A 656 -26.13 -27.49 -24.81
CA GLU A 656 -26.10 -26.24 -25.59
C GLU A 656 -27.11 -25.19 -25.13
N ALA A 657 -28.27 -25.61 -24.60
CA ALA A 657 -29.35 -24.72 -24.15
C ALA A 657 -29.29 -24.42 -22.64
N LEU A 658 -28.57 -25.22 -21.85
CA LEU A 658 -28.39 -25.07 -20.40
C LEU A 658 -26.94 -25.39 -19.97
N PRO A 659 -25.89 -24.74 -20.51
CA PRO A 659 -24.50 -25.15 -20.29
C PRO A 659 -24.08 -25.17 -18.81
N THR A 660 -24.68 -24.32 -17.98
CA THR A 660 -24.41 -24.25 -16.53
C THR A 660 -25.42 -25.00 -15.66
N LEU A 661 -26.51 -25.54 -16.24
CA LEU A 661 -27.67 -26.08 -15.49
C LEU A 661 -28.16 -27.47 -15.96
N HIS A 662 -27.81 -27.93 -17.16
CA HIS A 662 -28.31 -29.18 -17.77
C HIS A 662 -28.18 -30.38 -16.83
N HIS A 663 -26.99 -30.56 -16.25
CA HIS A 663 -26.67 -31.62 -15.27
C HIS A 663 -27.50 -31.58 -13.96
N ILE A 664 -28.28 -30.52 -13.73
CA ILE A 664 -29.24 -30.41 -12.61
C ILE A 664 -30.66 -30.60 -13.14
N ILE A 665 -31.02 -29.92 -14.23
CA ILE A 665 -32.38 -29.95 -14.78
C ILE A 665 -32.74 -31.33 -15.35
N GLU A 666 -31.80 -32.02 -16.01
CA GLU A 666 -31.97 -33.42 -16.45
C GLU A 666 -32.27 -34.34 -15.25
N ARG A 667 -31.50 -34.20 -14.15
CA ARG A 667 -31.71 -34.95 -12.91
C ARG A 667 -33.05 -34.64 -12.22
N LEU A 668 -33.62 -33.45 -12.46
CA LEU A 668 -34.97 -33.07 -12.01
C LEU A 668 -36.07 -33.61 -12.94
N ALA A 669 -35.82 -33.72 -14.25
CA ALA A 669 -36.75 -34.25 -15.24
C ALA A 669 -37.01 -35.76 -15.05
N GLU A 670 -36.04 -36.50 -14.50
CA GLU A 670 -36.22 -37.93 -14.18
C GLU A 670 -37.22 -38.22 -13.04
N ILE A 671 -37.62 -37.22 -12.23
CA ILE A 671 -38.43 -37.45 -11.02
C ILE A 671 -39.85 -37.92 -11.42
N PRO A 672 -40.25 -39.18 -11.15
CA PRO A 672 -41.58 -39.66 -11.49
C PRO A 672 -42.63 -39.03 -10.58
N VAL A 673 -43.80 -38.71 -11.12
CA VAL A 673 -44.93 -38.14 -10.35
C VAL A 673 -46.01 -39.19 -10.23
N ASP A 674 -46.06 -39.88 -9.09
CA ASP A 674 -47.02 -40.96 -8.85
C ASP A 674 -48.43 -40.41 -8.57
N GLU A 675 -48.51 -39.30 -7.83
CA GLU A 675 -49.75 -38.72 -7.30
C GLU A 675 -49.53 -37.25 -6.89
N ILE A 676 -50.41 -36.32 -7.29
CA ILE A 676 -50.42 -34.96 -6.74
C ILE A 676 -51.27 -34.97 -5.46
N LEU A 677 -50.64 -34.69 -4.32
CA LEU A 677 -51.27 -34.81 -2.99
C LEU A 677 -51.95 -33.51 -2.54
N SER A 678 -51.38 -32.36 -2.91
CA SER A 678 -52.00 -31.04 -2.71
C SER A 678 -51.31 -29.96 -3.54
N ALA A 679 -52.04 -28.92 -3.89
CA ALA A 679 -51.49 -27.75 -4.55
C ALA A 679 -52.21 -26.49 -4.05
N LYS A 680 -51.43 -25.47 -3.61
CA LYS A 680 -51.98 -24.27 -2.96
C LYS A 680 -51.17 -23.01 -3.25
N ILE A 681 -51.81 -21.87 -3.04
CA ILE A 681 -51.23 -20.52 -2.98
C ILE A 681 -51.47 -19.97 -1.57
N VAL A 682 -50.45 -19.40 -0.94
CA VAL A 682 -50.51 -18.81 0.40
C VAL A 682 -49.90 -17.40 0.33
N GLU A 683 -50.67 -16.39 0.74
CA GLU A 683 -50.25 -14.98 0.74
C GLU A 683 -50.20 -14.44 2.16
N GLY A 684 -49.30 -13.48 2.42
CA GLY A 684 -49.18 -12.89 3.75
C GLY A 684 -48.20 -11.73 3.89
N GLU A 685 -48.13 -11.25 5.12
CA GLU A 685 -47.31 -10.12 5.59
C GLU A 685 -46.20 -10.61 6.52
N GLY A 686 -45.02 -9.98 6.45
CA GLY A 686 -43.85 -10.35 7.22
C GLY A 686 -43.11 -11.55 6.61
N VAL A 687 -41.92 -11.30 6.07
CA VAL A 687 -41.06 -12.36 5.50
C VAL A 687 -40.24 -13.01 6.63
N PRO A 688 -40.16 -14.35 6.73
CA PRO A 688 -39.36 -15.00 7.78
C PRO A 688 -37.87 -14.66 7.64
N ASP A 689 -37.23 -14.26 8.73
CA ASP A 689 -35.77 -14.25 8.76
C ASP A 689 -35.23 -15.65 9.09
N VAL A 690 -34.40 -16.15 8.18
CA VAL A 690 -33.73 -17.45 8.26
C VAL A 690 -32.32 -17.35 8.88
N SER A 691 -31.97 -16.22 9.51
CA SER A 691 -30.72 -16.03 10.26
C SER A 691 -30.48 -17.05 11.39
N SER A 692 -31.52 -17.76 11.84
CA SER A 692 -31.41 -18.92 12.74
C SER A 692 -30.80 -20.18 12.11
N ALA A 693 -30.43 -20.15 10.83
CA ALA A 693 -29.69 -21.22 10.16
C ALA A 693 -28.38 -21.52 10.89
N ARG A 694 -28.16 -22.79 11.23
CA ARG A 694 -27.02 -23.24 12.04
C ARG A 694 -26.40 -24.52 11.49
N ARG A 695 -25.08 -24.65 11.54
CA ARG A 695 -24.39 -25.92 11.28
C ARG A 695 -24.90 -26.98 12.28
N ILE A 696 -25.19 -28.19 11.82
CA ILE A 696 -25.81 -29.25 12.65
C ILE A 696 -24.84 -29.78 13.71
N GLU A 697 -23.56 -29.86 13.34
CA GLU A 697 -22.47 -30.21 14.24
C GLU A 697 -21.64 -28.94 14.54
N PRO A 698 -21.12 -28.74 15.76
CA PRO A 698 -20.21 -27.64 16.02
C PRO A 698 -18.98 -27.74 15.10
N ARG A 699 -18.36 -26.60 14.76
CA ARG A 699 -17.03 -26.58 14.13
C ARG A 699 -16.09 -27.40 15.04
N PRO A 700 -15.30 -28.36 14.53
CA PRO A 700 -14.37 -29.10 15.37
C PRO A 700 -13.48 -28.07 16.08
N ILE A 701 -13.40 -28.16 17.42
CA ILE A 701 -12.63 -27.19 18.19
C ILE A 701 -11.17 -27.38 17.80
N ALA A 702 -10.65 -26.42 17.03
CA ALA A 702 -9.22 -26.25 16.82
C ALA A 702 -8.61 -25.91 18.19
N MET A 703 -8.25 -26.96 18.95
CA MET A 703 -7.50 -26.79 20.18
C MET A 703 -6.21 -26.05 19.81
N PRO A 704 -5.89 -24.89 20.42
CA PRO A 704 -4.51 -24.39 20.35
C PRO A 704 -3.60 -25.54 20.84
N PRO A 705 -2.50 -25.83 20.12
CA PRO A 705 -1.78 -27.09 20.27
C PRO A 705 -1.40 -27.32 21.74
N LYS A 706 -1.94 -28.40 22.32
CA LYS A 706 -1.76 -28.74 23.73
C LYS A 706 -0.27 -28.80 24.04
N ARG A 707 0.18 -27.98 25.00
CA ARG A 707 1.49 -28.15 25.65
C ARG A 707 1.50 -29.48 26.40
N THR A 708 1.87 -30.56 25.72
CA THR A 708 2.29 -31.82 26.35
C THR A 708 3.64 -31.59 27.02
N ALA A 709 3.59 -31.20 28.29
CA ALA A 709 4.75 -31.24 29.16
C ALA A 709 4.93 -32.70 29.62
N ASP A 710 5.86 -33.41 28.99
CA ASP A 710 6.30 -34.73 29.45
C ASP A 710 7.79 -34.69 29.77
N ALA A 711 8.12 -35.20 30.96
CA ALA A 711 9.49 -35.28 31.47
C ALA A 711 9.91 -36.74 31.65
N HIS A 712 11.14 -37.04 31.27
CA HIS A 712 11.95 -38.14 31.78
C HIS A 712 11.41 -39.58 31.66
N GLY A 713 11.99 -40.33 30.71
CA GLY A 713 12.32 -41.75 30.92
C GLY A 713 11.58 -42.75 30.03
N GLY A 714 12.30 -43.81 29.63
CA GLY A 714 11.71 -44.95 28.90
C GLY A 714 12.58 -45.43 27.74
N SER A 715 13.61 -46.25 28.01
CA SER A 715 14.35 -46.91 26.94
C SER A 715 13.54 -48.04 26.29
N SER A 716 13.58 -48.20 24.97
CA SER A 716 13.51 -49.55 24.38
C SER A 716 14.24 -49.69 23.04
N LYS A 717 14.64 -50.93 22.78
CA LYS A 717 15.70 -51.42 21.89
C LYS A 717 15.32 -51.47 20.40
N ARG A 718 16.37 -51.55 19.57
CA ARG A 718 16.35 -51.92 18.14
C ARG A 718 15.92 -53.37 17.87
N THR A 719 15.25 -53.57 16.72
CA THR A 719 15.33 -54.73 15.80
C THR A 719 14.90 -54.20 14.41
N LYS A 720 15.51 -54.39 13.22
CA LYS A 720 16.29 -55.49 12.58
C LYS A 720 15.50 -56.80 12.42
N THR A 721 15.35 -57.44 11.25
CA THR A 721 15.76 -57.16 9.82
C THR A 721 14.53 -57.30 8.88
N SER A 722 14.48 -57.53 7.55
CA SER A 722 15.39 -57.77 6.37
C SER A 722 14.50 -57.79 5.09
N ALA A 723 14.94 -57.67 3.82
CA ALA A 723 16.15 -57.10 3.18
C ALA A 723 16.00 -57.17 1.62
N THR A 724 16.93 -56.55 0.87
CA THR A 724 17.33 -56.80 -0.55
C THR A 724 16.32 -56.75 -1.72
N ALA A 725 16.61 -55.84 -2.67
CA ALA A 725 16.71 -56.13 -4.11
C ALA A 725 17.91 -55.34 -4.69
N GLN A 726 18.43 -55.73 -5.86
CA GLN A 726 19.62 -55.17 -6.56
C GLN A 726 19.27 -54.99 -8.07
N PRO A 727 20.23 -54.63 -8.95
CA PRO A 727 20.99 -53.38 -9.03
C PRO A 727 20.80 -52.71 -10.41
N GLN A 728 21.43 -51.55 -10.65
CA GLN A 728 21.76 -51.12 -12.02
C GLN A 728 23.12 -50.40 -12.06
N GLU A 729 23.71 -50.34 -13.25
CA GLU A 729 25.16 -50.45 -13.46
C GLU A 729 25.98 -49.17 -13.18
N GLU A 730 27.19 -49.37 -12.63
CA GLU A 730 28.24 -48.34 -12.64
C GLU A 730 28.92 -48.30 -14.01
N THR A 731 28.93 -47.14 -14.67
CA THR A 731 29.91 -46.82 -15.72
C THR A 731 30.93 -45.84 -15.15
N GLN A 732 32.16 -46.30 -14.95
CA GLN A 732 33.26 -45.46 -14.51
C GLN A 732 33.72 -44.55 -15.66
N ALA A 733 33.62 -43.24 -15.45
CA ALA A 733 34.30 -42.22 -16.24
C ALA A 733 35.41 -41.58 -15.39
N GLU A 734 36.47 -41.11 -16.04
CA GLU A 734 37.75 -40.79 -15.40
C GLU A 734 37.68 -39.59 -14.45
N ALA A 735 38.41 -39.67 -13.33
CA ALA A 735 38.58 -38.54 -12.42
C ALA A 735 39.61 -37.53 -13.00
N PRO A 736 39.26 -36.25 -13.20
CA PRO A 736 40.22 -35.22 -13.59
C PRO A 736 41.29 -34.99 -12.51
N ALA A 737 42.47 -34.55 -12.93
CA ALA A 737 43.55 -34.18 -12.02
C ALA A 737 43.20 -32.89 -11.22
N PRO A 738 43.71 -32.71 -9.99
CA PRO A 738 43.29 -31.62 -9.11
C PRO A 738 43.77 -30.25 -9.60
N ALA A 739 42.85 -29.42 -10.08
CA ALA A 739 43.11 -28.04 -10.49
C ALA A 739 43.00 -27.06 -9.29
N THR A 740 44.05 -26.25 -9.10
CA THR A 740 44.08 -24.96 -8.37
C THR A 740 43.06 -24.76 -7.23
N ASN A 741 43.41 -25.22 -6.03
CA ASN A 741 42.66 -24.93 -4.80
C ASN A 741 42.75 -23.44 -4.38
N ARG A 742 41.96 -22.55 -5.02
CA ARG A 742 41.70 -21.17 -4.58
C ARG A 742 40.81 -21.19 -3.31
N ALA A 743 41.38 -21.65 -2.20
CA ALA A 743 40.72 -21.61 -0.88
C ALA A 743 40.63 -20.16 -0.35
N SER A 744 39.78 -19.34 -0.96
CA SER A 744 39.53 -17.96 -0.53
C SER A 744 38.94 -17.95 0.87
N LYS A 745 39.66 -17.31 1.81
CA LYS A 745 39.37 -17.37 3.25
C LYS A 745 38.18 -16.49 3.68
N ARG A 746 37.49 -15.84 2.73
CA ARG A 746 36.28 -15.05 2.98
C ARG A 746 35.06 -15.91 3.30
N TRP A 747 35.05 -17.16 2.85
CA TRP A 747 33.94 -18.10 3.01
C TRP A 747 34.00 -18.92 4.31
N SER A 748 32.83 -19.24 4.84
CA SER A 748 32.62 -20.10 6.00
C SER A 748 32.69 -21.59 5.61
N ALA A 749 32.90 -22.47 6.60
CA ALA A 749 33.12 -23.91 6.36
C ALA A 749 31.88 -24.68 5.86
N VAL A 750 30.69 -24.09 5.94
CA VAL A 750 29.42 -24.55 5.33
C VAL A 750 28.61 -23.30 5.01
N SER A 751 28.38 -23.01 3.73
CA SER A 751 27.46 -21.96 3.25
C SER A 751 27.13 -22.19 1.78
N VAL A 752 25.98 -21.70 1.31
CA VAL A 752 25.63 -21.72 -0.11
C VAL A 752 26.56 -20.81 -0.91
N SER A 753 26.94 -19.64 -0.36
CA SER A 753 27.88 -18.73 -1.04
C SER A 753 29.25 -19.38 -1.33
N ARG A 754 29.76 -20.24 -0.44
CA ARG A 754 30.97 -21.03 -0.72
C ARG A 754 30.75 -22.03 -1.85
N ASN A 755 29.60 -22.72 -1.84
CA ASN A 755 29.30 -23.77 -2.81
C ASN A 755 29.14 -23.19 -4.23
N LEU A 756 28.50 -22.01 -4.37
CA LEU A 756 28.45 -21.23 -5.60
C LEU A 756 29.87 -20.91 -6.10
N ALA A 757 30.69 -20.27 -5.26
CA ALA A 757 32.06 -19.89 -5.63
C ALA A 757 32.97 -21.09 -6.00
N GLN A 758 32.78 -22.24 -5.34
CA GLN A 758 33.48 -23.48 -5.69
C GLN A 758 32.98 -24.06 -7.02
N SER A 759 31.66 -24.17 -7.21
CA SER A 759 31.04 -24.67 -8.45
C SER A 759 31.49 -23.85 -9.66
N PHE A 760 31.49 -22.52 -9.54
CA PHE A 760 31.99 -21.61 -10.57
C PHE A 760 33.47 -21.87 -10.90
N ALA A 761 34.33 -21.98 -9.88
CA ALA A 761 35.76 -22.25 -10.09
C ALA A 761 36.06 -23.63 -10.71
N GLU A 762 35.16 -24.60 -10.55
CA GLU A 762 35.26 -25.96 -11.10
C GLU A 762 34.65 -26.10 -12.52
N HIS A 763 33.65 -25.30 -12.87
CA HIS A 763 32.81 -25.51 -14.07
C HIS A 763 32.66 -24.29 -15.02
N ALA A 764 33.35 -23.18 -14.78
CA ALA A 764 33.25 -21.99 -15.64
C ALA A 764 33.84 -22.22 -17.05
N ASP A 765 32.97 -22.30 -18.06
CA ASP A 765 33.32 -22.24 -19.48
C ASP A 765 33.36 -20.77 -19.95
N TYR A 766 34.53 -20.31 -20.38
CA TYR A 766 34.75 -18.95 -20.83
C TYR A 766 34.68 -18.76 -22.35
N ASP A 767 34.63 -19.86 -23.10
CA ASP A 767 34.82 -19.90 -24.55
C ASP A 767 33.53 -20.26 -25.32
N THR A 768 32.59 -20.96 -24.69
CA THR A 768 31.22 -21.12 -25.20
C THR A 768 30.38 -19.87 -24.93
N TYR A 769 29.64 -19.43 -25.96
CA TYR A 769 28.70 -18.30 -25.88
C TYR A 769 27.28 -18.73 -26.27
N LYS A 770 26.28 -18.17 -25.57
CA LYS A 770 24.84 -18.30 -25.84
C LYS A 770 24.26 -17.02 -26.39
N THR A 771 23.24 -17.11 -27.23
CA THR A 771 22.46 -15.97 -27.72
C THR A 771 21.42 -15.49 -26.70
N LEU A 772 21.06 -14.20 -26.79
CA LEU A 772 20.03 -13.53 -25.97
C LEU A 772 18.99 -12.86 -26.87
N CYS A 773 17.71 -12.80 -26.46
CA CYS A 773 16.70 -11.98 -27.14
C CYS A 773 16.75 -10.51 -26.63
N GLN A 774 16.15 -9.57 -27.38
CA GLN A 774 16.15 -8.14 -27.03
C GLN A 774 15.60 -7.88 -25.62
N ALA A 775 14.42 -8.44 -25.29
CA ALA A 775 13.80 -8.30 -23.96
C ALA A 775 14.75 -8.67 -22.81
N ARG A 776 15.57 -9.72 -22.97
CA ARG A 776 16.55 -10.16 -21.96
C ARG A 776 17.82 -9.30 -21.91
N VAL A 777 18.12 -8.53 -22.96
CA VAL A 777 19.19 -7.50 -22.98
C VAL A 777 18.70 -6.19 -22.35
N ASP A 778 17.41 -5.89 -22.55
CA ASP A 778 16.68 -4.73 -21.99
C ASP A 778 16.32 -4.89 -20.50
N GLY A 779 16.45 -6.09 -19.93
CA GLY A 779 16.21 -6.38 -18.52
C GLY A 779 14.85 -7.04 -18.20
N LYS A 780 13.91 -7.07 -19.16
CA LYS A 780 12.55 -7.60 -18.98
C LYS A 780 12.56 -9.09 -18.58
N SER A 781 11.79 -9.42 -17.54
CA SER A 781 11.66 -10.75 -16.95
C SER A 781 10.72 -11.65 -17.77
N PRO A 782 10.88 -13.00 -17.72
CA PRO A 782 9.86 -13.93 -18.20
C PRO A 782 8.55 -13.87 -17.41
N ASN A 783 8.59 -13.33 -16.18
CA ASN A 783 7.45 -13.23 -15.26
C ASN A 783 6.91 -11.78 -15.15
N ASP A 784 7.35 -10.87 -16.01
CA ASP A 784 6.67 -9.58 -16.18
C ASP A 784 5.39 -9.87 -16.99
N ASP A 785 4.36 -10.38 -16.32
CA ASP A 785 2.97 -10.19 -16.76
C ASP A 785 2.67 -8.70 -16.68
N ASP A 786 1.94 -8.16 -17.68
CA ASP A 786 1.77 -6.72 -17.84
C ASP A 786 0.70 -6.19 -16.86
N ASP A 787 1.04 -6.09 -15.58
CA ASP A 787 0.25 -5.41 -14.53
C ASP A 787 0.41 -3.87 -14.58
N ASP A 788 1.23 -3.34 -15.50
CA ASP A 788 1.38 -1.90 -15.80
C ASP A 788 0.18 -1.34 -16.64
N ASP A 789 -1.01 -1.92 -16.49
CA ASP A 789 -2.25 -1.57 -17.22
C ASP A 789 -3.05 -0.45 -16.48
N ASP A 790 -2.37 0.35 -15.64
CA ASP A 790 -2.96 1.38 -14.75
C ASP A 790 -2.31 2.78 -14.89
N GLU A 791 -1.39 3.00 -15.85
CA GLU A 791 -1.02 4.37 -16.30
C GLU A 791 -2.11 4.92 -17.23
N PHE A 792 -3.09 5.61 -16.62
CA PHE A 792 -4.11 6.40 -17.31
C PHE A 792 -3.51 7.68 -17.94
N ASP A 793 -2.86 7.55 -19.09
CA ASP A 793 -2.60 8.66 -20.01
C ASP A 793 -3.90 9.10 -20.70
N GLU A 794 -4.67 9.97 -20.04
CA GLU A 794 -5.68 10.82 -20.69
C GLU A 794 -5.10 12.22 -20.99
N ASP A 795 -5.29 12.68 -22.24
CA ASP A 795 -5.11 14.05 -22.76
C ASP A 795 -3.68 14.60 -23.07
N GLU A 796 -3.06 14.11 -24.17
CA GLU A 796 -2.37 15.00 -25.13
C GLU A 796 -2.86 14.76 -26.58
N GLU A 797 -3.78 15.59 -27.07
CA GLU A 797 -4.09 15.76 -28.50
C GLU A 797 -3.23 16.89 -29.09
N GLU A 798 -2.31 16.58 -30.03
CA GLU A 798 -2.26 17.11 -31.42
C GLU A 798 -0.95 16.74 -32.15
N ASP A 799 -1.10 16.22 -33.37
CA ASP A 799 -0.19 16.21 -34.53
C ASP A 799 1.34 16.01 -34.39
N ASP A 800 1.82 14.83 -34.83
CA ASP A 800 2.57 14.74 -36.10
C ASP A 800 2.57 13.29 -36.68
N GLU A 801 2.82 13.14 -37.99
CA GLU A 801 2.67 11.86 -38.74
C GLU A 801 3.89 10.92 -38.63
N ASP A 802 3.74 9.67 -38.15
CA ASP A 802 4.55 8.50 -38.58
C ASP A 802 3.97 7.13 -38.09
N GLU A 803 3.07 6.50 -38.87
CA GLU A 803 2.57 5.12 -38.62
C GLU A 803 3.59 4.03 -39.06
N GLU A 804 4.74 3.90 -38.38
CA GLU A 804 5.52 2.64 -38.44
C GLU A 804 4.95 1.62 -37.46
N THR A 805 4.33 0.56 -37.99
CA THR A 805 3.59 -0.45 -37.21
C THR A 805 4.47 -1.13 -36.15
N SER A 806 4.23 -0.83 -34.87
CA SER A 806 4.85 -1.51 -33.75
C SER A 806 4.39 -2.97 -33.69
N LYS A 807 5.30 -3.88 -34.07
CA LYS A 807 5.10 -5.31 -33.83
C LYS A 807 5.26 -5.55 -32.33
N SER A 808 4.27 -6.19 -31.72
CA SER A 808 4.31 -6.64 -30.32
C SER A 808 5.66 -7.25 -29.97
N GLU A 809 6.35 -6.69 -28.98
CA GLU A 809 7.63 -7.23 -28.51
C GLU A 809 7.45 -8.66 -28.01
N ALA A 810 8.25 -9.59 -28.54
CA ALA A 810 8.14 -10.99 -28.16
C ALA A 810 8.75 -11.21 -26.75
N LYS A 811 7.91 -11.56 -25.77
CA LYS A 811 8.32 -11.88 -24.39
C LYS A 811 9.39 -12.98 -24.34
N CYS A 812 10.25 -12.92 -23.33
CA CYS A 812 11.40 -13.82 -23.18
C CYS A 812 11.01 -15.19 -22.59
N ASP A 813 10.53 -16.11 -23.43
CA ASP A 813 10.22 -17.51 -23.06
C ASP A 813 11.42 -18.42 -22.75
N MET A 814 12.56 -17.83 -22.37
CA MET A 814 13.82 -18.53 -22.04
C MET A 814 14.38 -19.47 -23.13
N GLY A 815 13.84 -19.41 -24.35
CA GLY A 815 14.34 -20.14 -25.52
C GLY A 815 13.41 -21.24 -26.01
N GLU A 816 12.13 -21.25 -25.63
CA GLU A 816 11.15 -22.15 -26.25
C GLU A 816 10.86 -21.73 -27.71
N THR A 817 10.57 -20.44 -27.94
CA THR A 817 10.43 -19.83 -29.27
C THR A 817 11.42 -18.69 -29.51
N CYS A 818 11.86 -17.97 -28.46
CA CYS A 818 12.82 -16.87 -28.62
C CYS A 818 14.27 -17.36 -28.82
N MET A 819 15.17 -16.44 -29.20
CA MET A 819 16.58 -16.74 -29.45
C MET A 819 17.42 -17.00 -28.20
N CYS A 820 16.86 -17.01 -26.99
CA CYS A 820 17.65 -17.26 -25.78
C CYS A 820 18.27 -18.66 -25.74
N ASN A 821 19.48 -18.72 -25.16
CA ASN A 821 20.18 -19.95 -24.77
C ASN A 821 20.59 -20.89 -25.92
N LYS A 822 20.40 -20.50 -27.19
CA LYS A 822 20.95 -21.21 -28.37
C LYS A 822 22.47 -20.96 -28.48
N PRO A 823 23.27 -21.85 -29.09
CA PRO A 823 24.71 -21.64 -29.26
C PRO A 823 25.00 -20.47 -30.20
N ALA A 824 25.79 -19.48 -29.77
CA ALA A 824 26.13 -18.32 -30.61
C ALA A 824 26.93 -18.70 -31.87
N ALA A 825 27.64 -19.83 -31.85
CA ALA A 825 28.32 -20.39 -33.02
C ALA A 825 27.38 -20.83 -34.16
N GLU A 826 26.10 -21.11 -33.85
CA GLU A 826 25.07 -21.47 -34.84
C GLU A 826 24.35 -20.21 -35.41
N HIS A 827 24.56 -19.05 -34.77
CA HIS A 827 23.88 -17.79 -35.08
C HIS A 827 24.87 -16.60 -35.14
N PRO A 828 25.92 -16.64 -35.99
CA PRO A 828 27.02 -15.68 -35.98
C PRO A 828 26.64 -14.24 -36.33
N GLU A 829 25.51 -14.02 -37.01
CA GLU A 829 24.98 -12.69 -37.34
C GLU A 829 24.13 -12.08 -36.20
N HIS A 830 23.84 -12.85 -35.15
CA HIS A 830 22.97 -12.40 -34.06
C HIS A 830 23.73 -11.48 -33.08
N PRO A 831 23.26 -10.24 -32.82
CA PRO A 831 24.07 -9.22 -32.15
C PRO A 831 24.29 -9.45 -30.65
N PHE A 832 23.45 -10.23 -29.97
CA PHE A 832 23.45 -10.33 -28.51
C PHE A 832 23.89 -11.71 -28.02
N SER A 833 25.03 -11.75 -27.32
CA SER A 833 25.56 -12.99 -26.75
C SER A 833 26.26 -12.77 -25.41
N ILE A 834 26.33 -13.83 -24.61
CA ILE A 834 27.01 -13.89 -23.32
C ILE A 834 27.80 -15.20 -23.21
N SER A 835 28.98 -15.18 -22.59
CA SER A 835 29.70 -16.44 -22.32
C SER A 835 28.99 -17.25 -21.24
N GLU A 836 29.14 -18.58 -21.25
CA GLU A 836 28.56 -19.46 -20.23
C GLU A 836 28.98 -19.03 -18.81
N ALA A 837 30.27 -18.73 -18.61
CA ALA A 837 30.79 -18.17 -17.37
C ALA A 837 30.15 -16.81 -17.02
N GLY A 838 29.94 -15.91 -17.98
CA GLY A 838 29.25 -14.64 -17.73
C GLY A 838 27.80 -14.85 -17.28
N HIS A 839 27.08 -15.77 -17.92
CA HIS A 839 25.69 -16.07 -17.58
C HIS A 839 25.57 -16.76 -16.22
N ASN A 840 26.37 -17.81 -15.98
CA ASN A 840 26.39 -18.52 -14.70
C ASN A 840 26.77 -17.55 -13.57
N LYS A 841 27.73 -16.64 -13.80
CA LYS A 841 28.14 -15.68 -12.79
C LYS A 841 27.04 -14.68 -12.41
N PHE A 842 26.17 -14.32 -13.35
CA PHE A 842 24.95 -13.54 -13.07
C PHE A 842 23.96 -14.34 -12.20
N ILE A 843 23.66 -15.59 -12.56
CA ILE A 843 22.75 -16.46 -11.80
C ILE A 843 23.28 -16.72 -10.38
N ASP A 844 24.60 -16.85 -10.20
CA ASP A 844 25.23 -16.93 -8.88
C ASP A 844 24.89 -15.71 -7.99
N GLN A 845 24.75 -14.50 -8.56
CA GLN A 845 24.46 -13.30 -7.75
C GLN A 845 23.01 -13.28 -7.26
N ILE A 846 22.07 -13.76 -8.06
CA ILE A 846 20.68 -13.99 -7.63
C ILE A 846 20.67 -15.02 -6.49
N ALA A 847 21.36 -16.15 -6.66
CA ALA A 847 21.45 -17.18 -5.61
C ALA A 847 22.15 -16.67 -4.33
N HIS A 848 23.19 -15.84 -4.45
CA HIS A 848 23.84 -15.16 -3.31
C HIS A 848 22.90 -14.18 -2.61
N THR A 849 21.99 -13.52 -3.35
CA THR A 849 21.02 -12.55 -2.81
C THR A 849 19.90 -13.26 -2.07
N ASN A 850 19.28 -14.29 -2.65
CA ASN A 850 18.17 -15.00 -2.03
C ASN A 850 18.58 -15.62 -0.67
N VAL A 851 19.82 -16.11 -0.52
CA VAL A 851 20.32 -16.62 0.79
C VAL A 851 20.66 -15.53 1.83
N ARG A 852 20.44 -14.25 1.50
CA ARG A 852 20.61 -13.07 2.36
C ARG A 852 19.30 -12.35 2.66
N GLU A 853 18.19 -12.79 2.09
CA GLU A 853 16.85 -12.25 2.33
C GLU A 853 16.20 -12.93 3.55
N PRO A 854 15.95 -12.22 4.68
CA PRO A 854 15.33 -12.83 5.87
C PRO A 854 13.92 -13.39 5.65
N ASP A 855 13.08 -12.75 4.83
CA ASP A 855 11.69 -13.17 4.63
C ASP A 855 11.61 -14.53 3.93
N ALA A 856 12.58 -14.83 3.05
CA ALA A 856 12.75 -16.16 2.43
C ALA A 856 13.07 -17.31 3.42
N PHE A 857 13.26 -16.99 4.71
CA PHE A 857 13.51 -17.96 5.79
C PHE A 857 12.53 -17.85 6.98
N ASP A 858 11.37 -17.19 6.85
CA ASP A 858 10.49 -16.83 7.99
C ASP A 858 11.26 -16.08 9.11
N MET A 859 12.16 -15.15 8.77
CA MET A 859 13.07 -14.48 9.71
C MET A 859 12.97 -12.95 9.69
N TYR A 860 13.16 -12.32 10.86
CA TYR A 860 13.46 -10.89 10.94
C TYR A 860 14.79 -10.65 11.67
N VAL A 861 15.69 -9.88 11.05
CA VAL A 861 17.01 -9.56 11.61
C VAL A 861 17.08 -8.10 12.07
N PHE A 862 17.06 -7.16 11.13
CA PHE A 862 16.85 -5.73 11.29
C PHE A 862 16.45 -5.13 9.92
N ASN A 863 15.93 -3.91 9.89
CA ASN A 863 15.32 -3.27 8.72
C ASN A 863 16.11 -3.43 7.41
N ASP A 864 17.38 -3.03 7.42
CA ASP A 864 18.19 -2.89 6.19
C ASP A 864 19.06 -4.13 5.91
N PHE A 865 18.76 -5.27 6.55
CA PHE A 865 19.62 -6.47 6.50
C PHE A 865 19.82 -6.99 5.07
N ALA A 866 18.76 -7.00 4.26
CA ALA A 866 18.84 -7.40 2.85
C ALA A 866 19.76 -6.47 2.05
N GLY A 867 19.70 -5.15 2.27
CA GLY A 867 20.56 -4.17 1.61
C GLY A 867 22.04 -4.33 1.94
N TYR A 868 22.39 -4.49 3.22
CA TYR A 868 23.77 -4.85 3.60
C TYR A 868 24.18 -6.23 3.09
N GLY A 869 23.23 -7.14 2.91
CA GLY A 869 23.43 -8.43 2.25
C GLY A 869 23.82 -8.28 0.79
N VAL A 870 23.01 -7.58 -0.01
CA VAL A 870 23.28 -7.26 -1.43
C VAL A 870 24.61 -6.51 -1.57
N TRP A 871 24.95 -5.63 -0.63
CA TRP A 871 26.27 -4.98 -0.61
C TRP A 871 27.42 -5.98 -0.43
N GLU A 872 27.28 -7.00 0.43
CA GLU A 872 28.26 -8.09 0.54
C GLU A 872 28.36 -8.88 -0.79
N VAL A 873 27.29 -9.00 -1.58
CA VAL A 873 27.32 -9.61 -2.92
C VAL A 873 28.10 -8.75 -3.91
N LEU A 874 27.84 -7.44 -3.98
CA LEU A 874 28.60 -6.50 -4.82
C LEU A 874 30.09 -6.46 -4.43
N GLN A 875 30.40 -6.47 -3.13
CA GLN A 875 31.76 -6.62 -2.63
C GLN A 875 32.42 -7.94 -3.05
N ASN A 876 31.66 -9.04 -3.11
CA ASN A 876 32.17 -10.33 -3.59
C ASN A 876 32.53 -10.29 -5.08
N LEU A 877 31.73 -9.65 -5.95
CA LEU A 877 32.08 -9.47 -7.37
C LEU A 877 33.42 -8.72 -7.54
N VAL A 878 33.64 -7.65 -6.77
CA VAL A 878 34.91 -6.91 -6.80
C VAL A 878 36.07 -7.78 -6.32
N VAL A 879 35.88 -8.57 -5.25
CA VAL A 879 36.92 -9.50 -4.77
C VAL A 879 37.18 -10.61 -5.80
N ASP A 880 36.15 -11.10 -6.51
CA ASP A 880 36.31 -12.06 -7.61
C ASP A 880 37.19 -11.48 -8.73
N PHE A 881 36.92 -10.25 -9.17
CA PHE A 881 37.74 -9.54 -10.18
C PHE A 881 39.21 -9.38 -9.74
N VAL A 882 39.45 -9.16 -8.45
CA VAL A 882 40.80 -9.02 -7.86
C VAL A 882 41.51 -10.36 -7.67
N GLU A 883 40.81 -11.41 -7.27
CA GLU A 883 41.36 -12.78 -7.23
C GLU A 883 41.66 -13.28 -8.66
N ALA A 884 40.83 -12.89 -9.64
CA ALA A 884 40.93 -13.20 -11.07
C ALA A 884 42.00 -12.43 -11.86
N LYS A 885 42.80 -11.56 -11.23
CA LYS A 885 43.79 -10.67 -11.89
C LYS A 885 44.74 -11.30 -12.94
N ASP A 886 45.02 -12.60 -12.84
CA ASP A 886 45.92 -13.34 -13.74
C ASP A 886 45.12 -14.07 -14.85
N ASN A 887 43.79 -14.04 -14.80
CA ASN A 887 42.82 -14.71 -15.68
C ASN A 887 41.78 -13.69 -16.21
N TRP A 888 42.11 -13.02 -17.30
CA TRP A 888 41.26 -11.96 -17.86
C TRP A 888 39.88 -12.43 -18.32
N LYS A 889 39.71 -13.72 -18.68
CA LYS A 889 38.41 -14.29 -19.07
C LYS A 889 37.44 -14.35 -17.88
N GLU A 890 37.95 -14.64 -16.70
CA GLU A 890 37.21 -14.62 -15.42
C GLU A 890 36.88 -13.18 -15.00
N GLN A 891 37.81 -12.24 -15.20
CA GLN A 891 37.51 -10.81 -15.03
C GLN A 891 36.43 -10.30 -15.99
N TRP A 892 36.42 -10.76 -17.25
CA TRP A 892 35.36 -10.45 -18.21
C TRP A 892 34.02 -11.13 -17.84
N ALA A 893 34.03 -12.34 -17.28
CA ALA A 893 32.82 -12.98 -16.75
C ALA A 893 32.19 -12.18 -15.60
N VAL A 894 33.01 -11.62 -14.69
CA VAL A 894 32.53 -10.71 -13.64
C VAL A 894 31.94 -9.42 -14.22
N CYS A 895 32.60 -8.81 -15.22
CA CYS A 895 32.08 -7.58 -15.86
C CYS A 895 30.81 -7.84 -16.68
N GLN A 896 30.70 -8.99 -17.37
CA GLN A 896 29.46 -9.40 -18.05
C GLN A 896 28.30 -9.57 -17.06
N ALA A 897 28.55 -10.12 -15.87
CA ALA A 897 27.49 -10.43 -14.92
C ALA A 897 26.86 -9.20 -14.24
N LEU A 898 27.62 -8.12 -14.07
CA LEU A 898 27.18 -6.97 -13.28
C LEU A 898 25.94 -6.25 -13.87
N PRO A 899 25.88 -5.88 -15.17
CA PRO A 899 24.69 -5.22 -15.71
C PRO A 899 23.44 -6.11 -15.62
N PHE A 900 23.51 -7.40 -15.99
CA PHE A 900 22.35 -8.30 -15.85
C PHE A 900 21.90 -8.47 -14.40
N TYR A 901 22.83 -8.50 -13.44
CA TYR A 901 22.49 -8.53 -12.01
C TYR A 901 21.78 -7.26 -11.57
N TRP A 902 22.23 -6.08 -12.05
CA TRP A 902 21.54 -4.82 -11.81
C TRP A 902 20.12 -4.78 -12.40
N MET A 903 20.01 -5.01 -13.71
CA MET A 903 18.73 -5.01 -14.44
C MET A 903 17.69 -6.01 -13.91
N SER A 904 18.11 -7.04 -13.16
CA SER A 904 17.21 -8.03 -12.56
C SER A 904 16.41 -7.53 -11.34
N GLY A 905 16.59 -6.28 -10.91
CA GLY A 905 15.96 -5.71 -9.71
C GLY A 905 16.50 -6.25 -8.38
N ALA A 906 17.25 -7.36 -8.37
CA ALA A 906 17.83 -7.97 -7.17
C ALA A 906 18.79 -7.05 -6.40
N VAL A 907 19.29 -5.97 -7.03
CA VAL A 907 20.17 -4.98 -6.40
C VAL A 907 19.39 -3.88 -5.64
N MET A 908 18.08 -3.74 -5.85
CA MET A 908 17.28 -2.65 -5.27
C MET A 908 17.37 -2.50 -3.73
N PRO A 909 17.46 -3.56 -2.91
CA PRO A 909 17.66 -3.40 -1.46
C PRO A 909 18.95 -2.64 -1.08
N PHE A 910 19.97 -2.63 -1.96
CA PHE A 910 21.22 -1.90 -1.74
C PHE A 910 21.14 -0.41 -2.09
N THR A 911 20.34 -0.01 -3.10
CA THR A 911 20.18 1.42 -3.46
C THR A 911 19.50 2.22 -2.34
N MET A 912 18.81 1.54 -1.43
CA MET A 912 18.18 2.10 -0.23
C MET A 912 19.13 2.26 0.98
N LEU A 913 20.43 1.92 0.86
CA LEU A 913 21.44 2.23 1.88
C LEU A 913 21.85 3.71 1.85
N ASP A 914 22.81 4.10 2.68
CA ASP A 914 23.34 5.46 2.67
C ASP A 914 24.02 5.80 1.33
N ALA A 915 23.73 6.98 0.80
CA ALA A 915 24.15 7.35 -0.54
C ALA A 915 25.68 7.43 -0.71
N HIS A 916 26.45 7.62 0.38
CA HIS A 916 27.92 7.59 0.30
C HIS A 916 28.42 6.16 0.04
N SER A 917 27.90 5.18 0.77
CA SER A 917 28.17 3.75 0.53
C SER A 917 27.71 3.31 -0.86
N VAL A 918 26.54 3.77 -1.33
CA VAL A 918 26.04 3.47 -2.69
C VAL A 918 26.97 4.04 -3.75
N THR A 919 27.25 5.35 -3.70
CA THR A 919 28.09 6.08 -4.66
C THR A 919 29.51 5.53 -4.70
N SER A 920 30.16 5.36 -3.55
CA SER A 920 31.52 4.83 -3.46
C SER A 920 31.65 3.40 -4.00
N THR A 921 30.59 2.60 -3.88
CA THR A 921 30.54 1.25 -4.46
C THR A 921 30.35 1.30 -5.97
N PHE A 922 29.46 2.16 -6.49
CA PHE A 922 29.35 2.32 -7.93
C PHE A 922 30.64 2.84 -8.55
N HIS A 923 31.26 3.86 -7.98
CA HIS A 923 32.56 4.36 -8.43
C HIS A 923 33.58 3.21 -8.54
N LEU A 924 33.68 2.34 -7.53
CA LEU A 924 34.56 1.17 -7.62
C LEU A 924 34.15 0.19 -8.73
N LEU A 925 32.86 -0.06 -8.95
CA LEU A 925 32.35 -0.97 -9.99
C LEU A 925 32.53 -0.41 -11.42
N GLY A 926 32.34 0.90 -11.61
CA GLY A 926 32.66 1.59 -12.86
C GLY A 926 34.17 1.59 -13.12
N GLN A 927 34.99 1.87 -12.10
CA GLN A 927 36.45 1.79 -12.20
C GLN A 927 36.92 0.38 -12.59
N MET A 928 36.30 -0.66 -12.02
CA MET A 928 36.54 -2.06 -12.37
C MET A 928 36.32 -2.31 -13.87
N PHE A 929 35.25 -1.75 -14.46
CA PHE A 929 34.99 -1.86 -15.89
C PHE A 929 35.98 -1.07 -16.76
N LEU A 930 36.32 0.17 -16.39
CA LEU A 930 37.35 0.96 -17.09
C LEU A 930 38.73 0.26 -17.05
N VAL A 931 39.07 -0.37 -15.92
CA VAL A 931 40.27 -1.22 -15.76
C VAL A 931 40.18 -2.47 -16.64
N MET A 932 38.99 -3.07 -16.80
CA MET A 932 38.79 -4.20 -17.71
C MET A 932 38.97 -3.79 -19.17
N LEU A 933 38.40 -2.67 -19.62
CA LEU A 933 38.61 -2.13 -20.97
C LEU A 933 40.10 -1.82 -21.23
N ALA A 934 40.78 -1.20 -20.28
CA ALA A 934 42.22 -0.98 -20.32
C ALA A 934 43.02 -2.31 -20.38
N THR A 935 42.54 -3.35 -19.69
CA THR A 935 43.16 -4.69 -19.69
C THR A 935 42.99 -5.38 -21.05
N LEU A 936 41.83 -5.26 -21.70
CA LEU A 936 41.60 -5.77 -23.06
C LEU A 936 42.42 -5.00 -24.09
N GLU A 937 42.49 -3.67 -24.02
CA GLU A 937 43.40 -2.85 -24.83
C GLU A 937 44.87 -3.27 -24.62
N SER A 938 45.27 -3.59 -23.38
CA SER A 938 46.63 -4.03 -23.08
C SER A 938 47.00 -5.36 -23.76
N LYS A 939 46.00 -6.18 -24.09
CA LYS A 939 46.14 -7.53 -24.68
C LYS A 939 45.84 -7.61 -26.17
N ASP A 940 45.54 -6.48 -26.83
CA ASP A 940 45.06 -6.43 -28.22
C ASP A 940 43.70 -7.12 -28.44
N LEU A 941 42.84 -7.11 -27.41
CA LEU A 941 41.53 -7.77 -27.39
C LEU A 941 40.34 -6.81 -27.47
N LEU A 942 40.56 -5.50 -27.41
CA LEU A 942 39.52 -4.48 -27.56
C LEU A 942 39.46 -4.08 -29.04
N LYS A 943 38.85 -4.92 -29.89
CA LYS A 943 38.73 -4.73 -31.36
C LYS A 943 37.58 -5.55 -31.95
N PRO A 944 37.03 -5.20 -33.13
CA PRO A 944 35.83 -5.86 -33.68
C PRO A 944 35.99 -7.34 -34.02
N ASP A 945 37.21 -7.80 -34.33
CA ASP A 945 37.54 -9.19 -34.68
C ASP A 945 38.02 -10.03 -33.48
N SER A 946 37.86 -9.53 -32.26
CA SER A 946 38.37 -10.14 -31.02
C SER A 946 37.81 -11.55 -30.72
N GLU A 947 38.51 -12.30 -29.86
CA GLU A 947 37.94 -13.50 -29.22
C GLU A 947 36.79 -13.13 -28.24
N VAL A 948 36.73 -11.89 -27.76
CA VAL A 948 35.64 -11.36 -26.92
C VAL A 948 34.45 -10.99 -27.81
N LYS A 949 33.42 -11.86 -27.87
CA LYS A 949 32.35 -11.76 -28.88
C LYS A 949 31.26 -10.72 -28.60
N ASN A 950 31.21 -10.17 -27.38
CA ASN A 950 30.11 -9.30 -26.94
C ASN A 950 30.54 -7.92 -26.44
N LEU A 951 31.72 -7.43 -26.86
CA LEU A 951 32.25 -6.10 -26.49
C LEU A 951 31.20 -4.99 -26.62
N GLY A 952 30.58 -4.86 -27.80
CA GLY A 952 29.60 -3.81 -28.08
C GLY A 952 28.30 -3.92 -27.28
N MET A 953 27.91 -5.12 -26.86
CA MET A 953 26.72 -5.35 -26.04
C MET A 953 26.99 -5.03 -24.57
N VAL A 954 28.09 -5.53 -24.02
CA VAL A 954 28.47 -5.26 -22.63
C VAL A 954 28.76 -3.76 -22.43
N MET A 955 29.48 -3.13 -23.36
CA MET A 955 29.71 -1.68 -23.31
C MET A 955 28.41 -0.86 -23.38
N ALA A 956 27.45 -1.25 -24.22
CA ALA A 956 26.13 -0.62 -24.28
C ALA A 956 25.30 -0.83 -23.00
N GLN A 957 25.33 -2.03 -22.40
CA GLN A 957 24.69 -2.27 -21.10
C GLN A 957 25.33 -1.48 -19.96
N TYR A 958 26.63 -1.19 -20.01
CA TYR A 958 27.27 -0.27 -19.07
C TYR A 958 26.89 1.21 -19.30
N LEU A 959 26.41 1.60 -20.49
CA LEU A 959 25.78 2.92 -20.67
C LEU A 959 24.39 2.96 -20.01
N LEU A 960 23.56 1.93 -20.20
CA LEU A 960 22.25 1.84 -19.53
C LEU A 960 22.37 1.80 -18.00
N LEU A 961 23.32 1.02 -17.49
CA LEU A 961 23.64 0.99 -16.05
C LEU A 961 24.01 2.38 -15.52
N ALA A 962 24.75 3.18 -16.29
CA ALA A 962 25.12 4.54 -15.91
C ALA A 962 23.94 5.52 -15.98
N ASP A 963 23.03 5.34 -16.94
CA ASP A 963 21.79 6.11 -17.09
C ASP A 963 20.87 5.91 -15.86
N GLU A 964 20.52 4.67 -15.54
CA GLU A 964 19.71 4.34 -14.36
C GLU A 964 20.35 4.82 -13.05
N LEU A 965 21.66 4.69 -12.91
CA LEU A 965 22.36 5.10 -11.69
C LEU A 965 22.31 6.61 -11.42
N ARG A 966 22.13 7.45 -12.46
CA ARG A 966 21.90 8.89 -12.29
C ARG A 966 20.54 9.21 -11.64
N GLU A 967 19.59 8.27 -11.66
CA GLU A 967 18.32 8.40 -10.92
C GLU A 967 18.51 8.12 -9.41
N TYR A 968 19.41 7.21 -9.06
CA TYR A 968 19.65 6.77 -7.68
C TYR A 968 20.71 7.59 -6.93
N THR A 969 21.74 8.11 -7.63
CA THR A 969 22.77 8.94 -6.99
C THR A 969 23.50 9.90 -7.94
N SER A 970 24.21 10.86 -7.35
CA SER A 970 25.17 11.70 -8.08
C SER A 970 26.41 10.89 -8.46
N LEU A 971 26.85 11.02 -9.72
CA LEU A 971 28.09 10.41 -10.21
C LEU A 971 29.32 11.32 -10.06
N GLY A 972 29.23 12.44 -9.32
CA GLY A 972 30.35 13.37 -9.10
C GLY A 972 31.46 12.80 -8.20
N SER A 973 32.73 13.12 -8.48
CA SER A 973 33.89 12.62 -7.74
C SER A 973 34.46 13.61 -6.71
N ASP A 974 34.73 13.16 -5.48
CA ASP A 974 35.39 13.94 -4.40
C ASP A 974 36.95 13.88 -4.43
N ASP A 975 37.57 13.11 -5.33
CA ASP A 975 39.04 12.91 -5.40
C ASP A 975 39.59 13.35 -6.76
N ASP A 976 40.25 14.51 -6.81
CA ASP A 976 40.93 15.13 -7.99
C ASP A 976 41.90 14.19 -8.75
N GLU A 977 42.18 13.02 -8.20
CA GLU A 977 43.04 12.00 -8.78
C GLU A 977 42.31 10.86 -9.49
N GLY A 978 40.99 10.72 -9.37
CA GLY A 978 40.21 9.62 -9.96
C GLY A 978 39.90 9.79 -11.46
N PRO A 979 39.20 8.83 -12.07
CA PRO A 979 38.31 9.14 -13.19
C PRO A 979 37.12 9.99 -12.71
N ASP A 980 36.66 10.90 -13.55
CA ASP A 980 35.41 11.63 -13.31
C ASP A 980 34.21 10.73 -13.66
N PHE A 981 33.50 10.25 -12.65
CA PHE A 981 32.36 9.36 -12.85
C PHE A 981 31.14 10.07 -13.45
N SER A 982 31.07 11.41 -13.40
CA SER A 982 30.00 12.16 -14.05
C SER A 982 30.09 12.06 -15.59
N ARG A 983 31.25 11.62 -16.09
CA ARG A 983 31.55 11.32 -17.50
C ARG A 983 32.00 9.85 -17.70
N PHE A 984 31.51 8.91 -16.87
CA PHE A 984 31.84 7.48 -16.99
C PHE A 984 31.44 6.88 -18.34
N ASP A 985 30.22 7.19 -18.78
CA ASP A 985 29.67 6.86 -20.09
C ASP A 985 30.53 7.39 -21.25
N HIS A 986 31.00 8.63 -21.15
CA HIS A 986 31.93 9.23 -22.11
C HIS A 986 33.25 8.44 -22.20
N TYR A 987 33.81 7.93 -21.10
CA TYR A 987 35.00 7.07 -21.16
C TYR A 987 34.71 5.74 -21.87
N VAL A 988 33.54 5.13 -21.66
CA VAL A 988 33.12 3.90 -22.36
C VAL A 988 32.95 4.17 -23.86
N LEU A 989 32.26 5.25 -24.24
CA LEU A 989 32.09 5.64 -25.63
C LEU A 989 33.42 6.04 -26.30
N ALA A 990 34.33 6.71 -25.59
CA ALA A 990 35.66 7.02 -26.09
C ALA A 990 36.50 5.74 -26.35
N TYR A 991 36.39 4.72 -25.51
CA TYR A 991 36.99 3.40 -25.79
C TYR A 991 36.38 2.74 -27.02
N ALA A 992 35.05 2.82 -27.20
CA ALA A 992 34.37 2.26 -28.36
C ALA A 992 34.82 2.95 -29.67
N LYS A 993 34.79 4.29 -29.70
CA LYS A 993 35.23 5.12 -30.84
C LYS A 993 36.69 4.87 -31.20
N LYS A 994 37.60 4.84 -30.20
CA LYS A 994 39.05 4.62 -30.39
C LYS A 994 39.38 3.30 -31.09
N HIS A 995 38.56 2.26 -30.89
CA HIS A 995 38.79 0.91 -31.42
C HIS A 995 37.73 0.44 -32.43
N SER A 996 36.90 1.37 -32.93
CA SER A 996 35.83 1.10 -33.89
C SER A 996 34.83 0.02 -33.45
N ILE A 997 34.54 -0.08 -32.15
CA ILE A 997 33.55 -1.02 -31.61
C ILE A 997 32.14 -0.44 -31.83
N GLY A 998 31.32 -1.12 -32.63
CA GLY A 998 29.91 -0.81 -32.73
C GLY A 998 29.17 -1.21 -31.46
N LEU A 999 28.55 -0.24 -30.79
CA LEU A 999 27.68 -0.50 -29.63
C LEU A 999 26.34 -1.06 -30.12
N ARG A 1000 25.91 -2.18 -29.55
CA ARG A 1000 24.67 -2.90 -29.89
C ARG A 1000 24.19 -3.64 -28.66
N GLY A 1001 23.24 -3.06 -27.91
CA GLY A 1001 22.77 -3.62 -26.65
C GLY A 1001 21.29 -3.32 -26.41
N PRO A 1002 20.91 -2.73 -25.26
CA PRO A 1002 19.52 -2.45 -24.95
C PRO A 1002 18.84 -1.53 -25.96
N SER A 1003 17.51 -1.57 -26.07
CA SER A 1003 16.73 -0.78 -27.04
C SER A 1003 16.94 0.75 -26.89
N LYS A 1004 17.35 1.24 -25.71
CA LYS A 1004 17.73 2.64 -25.47
C LYS A 1004 19.13 3.03 -26.03
N THR A 1005 19.96 2.08 -26.51
CA THR A 1005 21.39 2.31 -26.82
C THR A 1005 21.64 3.53 -27.71
N ASP A 1006 20.94 3.65 -28.84
CA ASP A 1006 21.21 4.74 -29.79
C ASP A 1006 20.81 6.11 -29.23
N LYS A 1007 19.78 6.18 -28.39
CA LYS A 1007 19.39 7.39 -27.64
C LYS A 1007 20.47 7.79 -26.63
N LEU A 1008 21.03 6.83 -25.90
CA LEU A 1008 22.12 7.06 -24.94
C LEU A 1008 23.40 7.50 -25.64
N VAL A 1009 23.81 6.82 -26.71
CA VAL A 1009 24.97 7.21 -27.50
C VAL A 1009 24.80 8.63 -28.04
N LYS A 1010 23.63 8.95 -28.64
CA LYS A 1010 23.36 10.31 -29.12
C LYS A 1010 23.43 11.36 -28.00
N ALA A 1011 22.86 11.09 -26.83
CA ALA A 1011 22.93 12.03 -25.70
C ALA A 1011 24.38 12.34 -25.25
N ILE A 1012 25.29 11.38 -25.36
CA ILE A 1012 26.73 11.55 -25.07
C ILE A 1012 27.48 12.21 -26.26
N GLU A 1013 26.89 12.26 -27.45
CA GLU A 1013 27.44 12.93 -28.64
C GLU A 1013 26.92 14.37 -28.83
N ASP A 1014 25.74 14.68 -28.31
CA ASP A 1014 25.14 16.02 -28.27
C ASP A 1014 25.64 16.88 -27.08
N ASP A 1015 26.39 16.29 -26.13
CA ASP A 1015 27.05 17.01 -25.03
C ASP A 1015 28.26 17.80 -25.58
N GLU A 1016 28.22 19.14 -25.53
CA GLU A 1016 29.19 20.04 -26.18
C GLU A 1016 30.61 20.05 -25.54
N ASP A 1017 30.85 19.20 -24.53
CA ASP A 1017 32.03 19.27 -23.67
C ASP A 1017 33.30 18.59 -24.25
N ASP A 1018 34.47 19.16 -23.97
CA ASP A 1018 35.77 18.97 -24.66
C ASP A 1018 36.19 17.48 -24.89
N GLU A 1019 36.78 17.17 -26.06
CA GLU A 1019 37.03 15.80 -26.57
C GLU A 1019 37.61 14.86 -25.48
N MET A 1020 36.90 13.77 -25.19
CA MET A 1020 37.18 12.95 -23.99
C MET A 1020 38.52 12.21 -24.08
N LYS A 1021 39.50 12.69 -23.30
CA LYS A 1021 40.90 12.21 -23.31
C LYS A 1021 41.09 11.00 -22.40
N LEU A 1022 41.08 9.80 -22.98
CA LEU A 1022 41.47 8.56 -22.30
C LEU A 1022 42.92 8.61 -21.75
N PRO A 1023 43.19 8.00 -20.58
CA PRO A 1023 44.52 7.98 -19.98
C PRO A 1023 45.56 7.25 -20.84
N ARG A 1024 46.82 7.64 -20.71
CA ARG A 1024 47.93 6.98 -21.40
C ARG A 1024 48.11 5.56 -20.87
N ARG A 1025 48.18 4.58 -21.78
CA ARG A 1025 48.44 3.16 -21.50
C ARG A 1025 49.63 2.98 -20.55
N SER A 1026 49.34 2.46 -19.36
CA SER A 1026 50.30 2.20 -18.28
C SER A 1026 49.94 0.88 -17.57
N ALA A 1027 50.59 0.55 -16.46
CA ALA A 1027 50.27 -0.65 -15.68
C ALA A 1027 49.02 -0.51 -14.80
N ASP A 1028 48.59 0.72 -14.50
CA ASP A 1028 47.36 1.03 -13.76
C ASP A 1028 46.82 2.40 -14.22
N PRO A 1029 46.27 2.50 -15.45
CA PRO A 1029 45.91 3.79 -16.06
C PRO A 1029 44.72 4.47 -15.37
N TRP A 1030 43.94 3.70 -14.61
CA TRP A 1030 42.77 4.17 -13.87
C TRP A 1030 42.97 4.17 -12.34
N LYS A 1031 44.21 3.98 -11.84
CA LYS A 1031 44.57 3.98 -10.40
C LYS A 1031 43.76 2.99 -9.53
N TRP A 1032 43.41 1.83 -10.08
CA TRP A 1032 42.72 0.72 -9.41
C TRP A 1032 43.32 0.38 -8.04
N ALA A 1033 44.65 0.34 -7.95
CA ALA A 1033 45.36 -0.01 -6.72
C ALA A 1033 45.20 1.05 -5.59
N LYS A 1034 44.87 2.31 -5.93
CA LYS A 1034 44.47 3.35 -4.95
C LYS A 1034 43.02 3.11 -4.53
N ALA A 1035 42.10 3.06 -5.49
CA ALA A 1035 40.66 3.02 -5.24
C ALA A 1035 40.21 1.75 -4.50
N TYR A 1036 40.58 0.55 -4.99
CA TYR A 1036 40.25 -0.71 -4.31
C TYR A 1036 40.80 -0.73 -2.88
N LYS A 1037 41.99 -0.17 -2.65
CA LYS A 1037 42.58 -0.09 -1.31
C LYS A 1037 41.83 0.90 -0.41
N ALA A 1038 41.47 2.09 -0.90
CA ALA A 1038 40.70 3.07 -0.15
C ALA A 1038 39.35 2.49 0.28
N PHE A 1039 38.58 1.98 -0.69
CA PHE A 1039 37.28 1.34 -0.43
C PHE A 1039 37.41 0.13 0.52
N ALA A 1040 38.47 -0.69 0.40
CA ALA A 1040 38.75 -1.79 1.33
C ALA A 1040 39.12 -1.33 2.76
N GLN A 1041 39.65 -0.11 2.93
CA GLN A 1041 39.94 0.47 4.24
C GLN A 1041 38.71 1.10 4.89
N GLU A 1042 37.78 1.61 4.07
CA GLU A 1042 36.58 2.32 4.49
C GLU A 1042 35.38 1.37 4.70
N HIS A 1043 34.98 0.64 3.66
CA HIS A 1043 33.79 -0.24 3.66
C HIS A 1043 34.11 -1.71 3.93
N GLY A 1044 35.39 -2.08 4.08
CA GLY A 1044 35.86 -3.44 4.40
C GLY A 1044 35.59 -3.92 5.84
N THR A 1045 34.64 -3.30 6.54
CA THR A 1045 34.02 -3.78 7.80
C THR A 1045 32.62 -3.17 7.90
N ILE A 1046 31.60 -3.91 7.49
CA ILE A 1046 30.20 -3.48 7.58
C ILE A 1046 29.82 -3.34 9.07
N PHE A 1047 29.18 -2.22 9.43
CA PHE A 1047 28.92 -1.76 10.81
C PHE A 1047 28.33 -2.82 11.76
N THR A 1048 27.54 -3.76 11.22
CA THR A 1048 26.84 -4.81 11.98
C THR A 1048 27.64 -6.12 12.13
N VAL A 1049 28.86 -6.22 11.60
CA VAL A 1049 29.67 -7.46 11.57
C VAL A 1049 31.11 -7.23 12.06
N GLN A 1050 31.55 -8.00 13.06
CA GLN A 1050 32.91 -7.91 13.63
C GLN A 1050 34.04 -8.52 12.74
N LYS A 1051 33.77 -8.77 11.46
CA LYS A 1051 34.69 -9.43 10.51
C LYS A 1051 35.40 -8.37 9.68
N LYS A 1052 36.74 -8.41 9.66
CA LYS A 1052 37.56 -7.49 8.84
C LYS A 1052 37.89 -8.11 7.50
N GLY A 1053 37.55 -7.42 6.41
CA GLY A 1053 37.79 -7.84 5.03
C GLY A 1053 36.61 -7.46 4.13
N MET A 1054 36.89 -7.22 2.85
CA MET A 1054 35.85 -7.02 1.83
C MET A 1054 35.17 -8.35 1.49
N GLY A 1055 33.84 -8.37 1.42
CA GLY A 1055 33.04 -9.52 1.01
C GLY A 1055 33.07 -10.74 1.97
N GLY A 1056 32.60 -11.88 1.47
CA GLY A 1056 32.39 -13.12 2.22
C GLY A 1056 30.92 -13.50 2.39
N ASP A 1057 30.61 -14.24 3.45
CA ASP A 1057 29.29 -14.83 3.73
C ASP A 1057 28.75 -14.55 5.15
N SER A 1058 28.91 -13.31 5.60
CA SER A 1058 28.49 -12.83 6.92
C SER A 1058 26.96 -12.62 6.99
N PHE A 1059 26.37 -12.22 5.87
CA PHE A 1059 24.93 -12.04 5.69
C PHE A 1059 24.24 -13.30 5.15
N ASP A 1060 24.98 -14.23 4.56
CA ASP A 1060 24.46 -15.54 4.13
C ASP A 1060 23.85 -16.29 5.34
N ILE A 1061 22.53 -16.41 5.36
CA ILE A 1061 21.77 -17.00 6.47
C ILE A 1061 22.09 -18.51 6.61
N THR A 1062 22.57 -19.16 5.55
CA THR A 1062 22.98 -20.57 5.57
C THR A 1062 24.30 -20.78 6.31
N SER A 1063 25.21 -19.78 6.31
CA SER A 1063 26.48 -19.82 7.07
C SER A 1063 26.28 -19.77 8.59
N TRP A 1064 25.10 -19.30 9.03
CA TRP A 1064 24.82 -19.04 10.43
C TRP A 1064 24.66 -20.30 11.28
N THR A 1065 24.85 -20.16 12.59
CA THR A 1065 24.54 -21.23 13.53
C THR A 1065 23.03 -21.42 13.65
N SER A 1066 22.62 -22.66 13.90
CA SER A 1066 21.22 -23.03 14.20
C SER A 1066 20.61 -22.20 15.34
N ALA A 1067 21.42 -21.77 16.31
CA ALA A 1067 20.99 -20.88 17.39
C ALA A 1067 20.69 -19.45 16.90
N ARG A 1068 21.53 -18.88 16.02
CA ARG A 1068 21.32 -17.54 15.46
C ARG A 1068 20.06 -17.49 14.59
N ARG A 1069 19.82 -18.48 13.73
CA ARG A 1069 18.56 -18.52 12.94
C ARG A 1069 17.32 -18.68 13.84
N LYS A 1070 17.34 -19.56 14.84
CA LYS A 1070 16.26 -19.72 15.84
C LYS A 1070 15.95 -18.44 16.63
N GLN A 1071 16.93 -17.57 16.85
CA GLN A 1071 16.73 -16.29 17.52
C GLN A 1071 15.89 -15.34 16.65
N HIS A 1072 16.14 -15.33 15.34
CA HIS A 1072 15.55 -14.40 14.39
C HIS A 1072 14.27 -14.90 13.71
N SER A 1073 14.04 -16.21 13.61
CA SER A 1073 12.83 -16.77 12.98
C SER A 1073 11.55 -16.41 13.73
N PHE A 1074 10.44 -16.15 13.04
CA PHE A 1074 9.16 -15.81 13.66
C PHE A 1074 8.65 -16.96 14.55
N ASN A 1075 8.79 -18.20 14.07
CA ASN A 1075 8.34 -19.41 14.74
C ASN A 1075 9.34 -19.99 15.78
N LYS A 1076 10.52 -19.37 15.95
CA LYS A 1076 11.63 -19.77 16.85
C LYS A 1076 12.16 -21.19 16.64
N LYS A 1077 11.98 -21.77 15.44
CA LYS A 1077 12.66 -22.99 14.96
C LYS A 1077 13.83 -22.62 14.06
N ASP A 1078 14.62 -23.61 13.66
CA ASP A 1078 15.58 -23.42 12.57
C ASP A 1078 14.79 -23.57 11.25
N PRO A 1079 14.77 -22.57 10.35
CA PRO A 1079 14.16 -22.73 9.04
C PRO A 1079 14.96 -23.70 8.16
N LEU A 1080 16.28 -23.82 8.40
CA LEU A 1080 17.09 -24.85 7.77
C LEU A 1080 17.05 -26.13 8.59
N GLY A 1081 16.28 -27.09 8.09
CA GLY A 1081 16.21 -28.44 8.64
C GLY A 1081 17.49 -29.25 8.42
N LYS A 1082 17.46 -30.51 8.86
CA LYS A 1082 18.62 -31.39 8.75
C LYS A 1082 18.94 -31.73 7.29
N LYS A 1083 17.93 -31.91 6.43
CA LYS A 1083 18.10 -32.33 5.03
C LYS A 1083 18.85 -31.24 4.25
N GLU A 1084 18.42 -30.00 4.43
CA GLU A 1084 18.94 -28.78 3.82
C GLU A 1084 20.39 -28.56 4.29
N MET A 1085 20.63 -28.58 5.62
CA MET A 1085 21.98 -28.44 6.17
C MET A 1085 22.93 -29.58 5.81
N ASP A 1086 22.45 -30.81 5.56
CA ASP A 1086 23.30 -31.92 5.10
C ASP A 1086 23.55 -31.87 3.58
N ALA A 1087 22.62 -31.33 2.79
CA ALA A 1087 22.81 -31.05 1.35
C ALA A 1087 23.85 -29.94 1.11
N ILE A 1088 23.79 -28.82 1.85
CA ILE A 1088 24.77 -27.73 1.75
C ILE A 1088 26.19 -28.22 2.11
N LYS A 1089 26.32 -29.17 3.05
CA LYS A 1089 27.63 -29.81 3.37
C LYS A 1089 28.16 -30.69 2.22
N GLN A 1090 27.28 -31.19 1.36
CA GLN A 1090 27.62 -32.02 0.20
C GLN A 1090 27.91 -31.18 -1.07
N GLY A 1091 27.96 -29.85 -0.95
CA GLY A 1091 28.22 -28.95 -2.07
C GLY A 1091 26.98 -28.44 -2.80
N MET A 1092 25.77 -28.85 -2.39
CA MET A 1092 24.54 -28.39 -3.04
C MET A 1092 24.27 -26.91 -2.78
N VAL A 1093 23.70 -26.25 -3.79
CA VAL A 1093 23.17 -24.88 -3.75
C VAL A 1093 21.66 -24.97 -3.51
N MET A 1094 21.07 -24.02 -2.78
CA MET A 1094 19.62 -23.84 -2.77
C MET A 1094 19.22 -22.86 -3.87
N GLN A 1095 18.38 -23.31 -4.80
CA GLN A 1095 17.44 -22.41 -5.46
C GLN A 1095 16.28 -22.17 -4.48
N MET A 1096 15.97 -20.91 -4.23
CA MET A 1096 14.75 -20.50 -3.52
C MET A 1096 13.94 -19.66 -4.50
N GLY A 1097 12.77 -20.19 -4.84
CA GLY A 1097 11.79 -19.76 -5.83
C GLY A 1097 10.67 -20.79 -5.85
#